data_AF-A0A538PC36-F1
#
_entry.id   AF-A0A538PC36-F1
#
_cell.length_a   1.000
_cell.length_b   1.000
_cell.length_c   1.000
_cell.angle_alpha   90.00
_cell.angle_beta   90.00
_cell.angle_gamma   90.00
#
_symmetry.space_group_name_H-M   'P 1'
#
loop_
_entity.id
_entity.type
_entity.pdbx_description
1 polymer ?
#
loop_
_entity_poly.entity_id
_entity_poly.type
_entity_poly.pdbx_seq_one_letter_code
_entity_poly.pdbx_strand_id
1 'polypeptide(L)'
;LRRYNAEGDWAIANSIAKDVVSGNYDLIITISTPSLQTVANANKFGSKIPHVFGLVSDPYSAGVGLNPTNHLDHPPYMTGYGTMQPVADAFKMARQTRPELKTVGLVWNPTEANSQSQTRLARAVCAELGITLLEANAENTIGVAEAANSLTARGVETFWLSGDVTVLTAADALIAAARRGKIPVFTVIPPMAQKGALFDLGANYFEIGKATGNLAADVLDGRRPAEIPVENLIVESLVVNRLALEGLKDPWQLPDGVVQRATTIIDATGTHSRVAAAPAALRVPPGRHFKIGLAYFAPEPSWEICVQGILDGLRALGLEEGKNLEVRRAHAQAEIPNIPAMLQNFDGSDVDLIVAMTTPVISGAGSLVKRKPVVFTYCTDPLAAGAGQSFTNHLSHLTGIGTFPPVQEMVNLIRATVPGIKSVGTIYNASEANSRKVVEVARGDFANAGIKLEEATVTGSSDVLQAAQALVSRGVQAFYIQGDNTVAQAFDVVVKAATDARLPLFNDDPDFAARGAVACVGVGYYESGRAAARPILRVLLGESPAGIPIENVSQRRLLLNEALARKLGVAFPAELVAEAAKEKATAVAAAKAGVEIKPPSRKFRIDLIEYLDTPNVELSQKGVLDAFQSAGWQRDVHFELRLRNAQGDMAILSSMVDAAVADTELIIACTTPALQGALRRGKGRPLVFTLVANPIVAGAGRSDTDHLPFVTGSYVSAPFEEGLRNLKTCLPGAKRIGTLYVPGEVNSVFYKEQLEAAAKKLGLEVETLGVSSSGEVPDGALALCGRNIDVFCQISDNLTGASFASIVQAAKNSRIPLMGFAPGQAQSGAFMAFSRDFYDNGVASGQLALRVLSGENPAQIPFEPVRKTRFTLNLPVAAQYGISIPESLVKSADEVIR
;
A
#
# COMPACT_ATOMS: atom_id res chain seq x y z
N LEU A 1 6.84 32.78 21.97
CA LEU A 1 7.20 32.89 20.54
C LEU A 1 8.10 34.11 20.34
N ARG A 2 9.34 33.92 19.89
CA ARG A 2 10.23 35.03 19.48
C ARG A 2 10.34 35.01 17.96
N ARG A 3 10.29 36.19 17.33
CA ARG A 3 10.33 36.33 15.86
C ARG A 3 11.62 37.00 15.43
N TYR A 4 12.12 36.57 14.28
CA TYR A 4 13.31 37.09 13.65
C TYR A 4 13.00 37.37 12.18
N ASN A 5 13.55 38.46 11.65
CA ASN A 5 13.47 38.80 10.23
C ASN A 5 14.86 39.23 9.76
N ALA A 6 15.29 38.68 8.62
CA ALA A 6 16.56 39.02 8.00
C ALA A 6 16.46 40.19 7.02
N GLU A 7 15.25 40.70 6.74
CA GLU A 7 14.99 41.82 5.83
C GLU A 7 15.59 41.61 4.43
N GLY A 8 15.64 40.35 3.97
CA GLY A 8 16.21 39.98 2.68
C GLY A 8 17.75 39.93 2.64
N ASP A 9 18.44 40.08 3.77
CA ASP A 9 19.90 40.07 3.84
C ASP A 9 20.46 38.73 4.34
N TRP A 10 21.31 38.09 3.54
CA TRP A 10 21.89 36.78 3.86
C TRP A 10 22.89 36.81 5.03
N ALA A 11 23.62 37.91 5.23
CA ALA A 11 24.56 38.02 6.33
C ALA A 11 23.79 38.13 7.66
N ILE A 12 22.72 38.91 7.69
CA ILE A 12 21.79 39.00 8.82
C ILE A 12 21.12 37.66 9.06
N ALA A 13 20.62 36.97 8.02
CA ALA A 13 20.01 35.64 8.14
C ALA A 13 20.95 34.61 8.78
N ASN A 14 22.22 34.59 8.36
CA ASN A 14 23.24 33.71 8.95
C ASN A 14 23.57 34.08 10.40
N SER A 15 23.58 35.36 10.76
CA SER A 15 23.75 35.82 12.14
C SER A 15 22.59 35.36 13.02
N ILE A 16 21.36 35.60 12.57
CA ILE A 16 20.12 35.14 13.22
C ILE A 16 20.12 33.63 13.40
N ALA A 17 20.50 32.87 12.37
CA ALA A 17 20.54 31.41 12.44
C ALA A 17 21.48 30.92 13.55
N LYS A 18 22.66 31.52 13.70
CA LYS A 18 23.60 31.21 14.79
C LYS A 18 23.02 31.52 16.16
N ASP A 19 22.37 32.69 16.31
CA ASP A 19 21.73 33.10 17.56
C ASP A 19 20.55 32.18 17.93
N VAL A 20 19.78 31.73 16.94
CA VAL A 20 18.63 30.84 17.14
C VAL A 20 19.10 29.45 17.59
N VAL A 21 20.10 28.85 16.94
CA VAL A 21 20.54 27.48 17.27
C VAL A 21 21.39 27.39 18.54
N SER A 22 21.96 28.52 18.97
CA SER A 22 22.67 28.63 20.27
C SER A 22 21.77 29.07 21.42
N GLY A 23 20.52 29.46 21.13
CA GLY A 23 19.52 29.81 22.14
C GLY A 23 18.86 28.60 22.80
N ASN A 24 18.24 28.81 23.95
CA ASN A 24 17.40 27.83 24.64
C ASN A 24 15.96 27.90 24.09
N TYR A 25 15.73 27.35 22.90
CA TYR A 25 14.39 27.21 22.33
C TYR A 25 13.96 25.75 22.29
N ASP A 26 12.68 25.49 22.57
CA ASP A 26 12.09 24.13 22.50
C ASP A 26 11.79 23.69 21.06
N LEU A 27 11.57 24.66 20.16
CA LEU A 27 11.23 24.45 18.76
C LEU A 27 11.67 25.65 17.91
N ILE A 28 12.21 25.37 16.72
CA ILE A 28 12.46 26.35 15.67
C ILE A 28 11.41 26.21 14.58
N ILE A 29 10.86 27.34 14.11
CA ILE A 29 9.97 27.38 12.95
C ILE A 29 10.59 28.28 11.87
N THR A 30 10.84 27.73 10.68
CA THR A 30 11.30 28.52 9.52
C THR A 30 10.20 28.69 8.49
N ILE A 31 10.04 29.94 8.03
CA ILE A 31 8.98 30.38 7.13
C ILE A 31 9.65 31.05 5.92
N SER A 32 9.99 30.23 4.92
CA SER A 32 10.63 30.54 3.61
C SER A 32 11.83 29.64 3.33
N THR A 33 12.15 29.42 2.06
CA THR A 33 13.34 28.65 1.65
C THR A 33 14.66 29.24 2.16
N PRO A 34 14.95 30.55 2.06
CA PRO A 34 16.20 31.11 2.60
C PRO A 34 16.33 30.94 4.13
N SER A 35 15.23 31.07 4.88
CA SER A 35 15.25 30.84 6.33
C SER A 35 15.50 29.36 6.67
N LEU A 36 14.87 28.43 5.94
CA LEU A 36 15.14 27.00 6.08
C LEU A 36 16.62 26.70 5.81
N GLN A 37 17.19 27.22 4.73
CA GLN A 37 18.57 26.97 4.34
C GLN A 37 19.56 27.43 5.41
N THR A 38 19.44 28.69 5.85
CA THR A 38 20.35 29.27 6.84
C THR A 38 20.26 28.58 8.19
N VAL A 39 19.04 28.37 8.68
CA VAL A 39 18.81 27.76 10.00
C VAL A 39 19.13 26.27 10.01
N ALA A 40 18.72 25.50 8.99
CA ALA A 40 19.03 24.08 8.95
C ALA A 40 20.54 23.84 8.84
N ASN A 41 21.26 24.64 8.06
CA ASN A 41 22.72 24.56 7.98
C ASN A 41 23.40 24.87 9.31
N ALA A 42 22.90 25.86 10.06
CA ALA A 42 23.41 26.16 11.41
C ALA A 42 23.04 25.05 12.42
N ASN A 43 21.80 24.55 12.38
CA ASN A 43 21.27 23.59 13.34
C ASN A 43 21.88 22.19 13.15
N LYS A 44 22.30 21.87 11.92
CA LYS A 44 23.04 20.64 11.57
C LYS A 44 24.29 20.43 12.44
N PHE A 45 25.00 21.52 12.75
CA PHE A 45 26.23 21.49 13.55
C PHE A 45 26.03 22.01 14.98
N GLY A 46 24.87 22.58 15.29
CA GLY A 46 24.51 23.11 16.60
C GLY A 46 23.76 22.10 17.48
N SER A 47 22.86 22.62 18.31
CA SER A 47 22.12 21.87 19.35
C SER A 47 21.06 20.90 18.81
N LYS A 48 20.82 20.87 17.48
CA LYS A 48 19.79 20.05 16.82
C LYS A 48 18.40 20.22 17.45
N ILE A 49 18.04 21.47 17.72
CA ILE A 49 16.73 21.85 18.25
C ILE A 49 15.67 21.34 17.26
N PRO A 50 14.53 20.78 17.71
CA PRO A 50 13.43 20.42 16.82
C PRO A 50 13.08 21.56 15.87
N HIS A 51 12.96 21.27 14.58
CA HIS A 51 12.86 22.28 13.53
C HIS A 51 11.69 21.93 12.60
N VAL A 52 10.63 22.73 12.64
CA VAL A 52 9.49 22.62 11.74
C VAL A 52 9.58 23.69 10.66
N PHE A 53 9.36 23.34 9.40
CA PHE A 53 9.30 24.34 8.31
C PHE A 53 7.94 24.37 7.61
N GLY A 54 7.62 25.54 7.08
CA GLY A 54 6.43 25.78 6.27
C GLY A 54 6.66 26.93 5.30
N LEU A 55 5.79 27.05 4.30
CA LEU A 55 5.89 28.08 3.24
C LEU A 55 7.24 28.02 2.50
N VAL A 56 7.80 26.82 2.35
CA VAL A 56 9.04 26.55 1.64
C VAL A 56 8.70 26.06 0.26
N SER A 57 8.97 26.85 -0.78
CA SER A 57 8.57 26.52 -2.16
C SER A 57 9.15 25.19 -2.64
N ASP A 58 10.43 24.95 -2.38
CA ASP A 58 11.10 23.71 -2.76
C ASP A 58 12.08 23.29 -1.65
N PRO A 59 11.62 22.51 -0.66
CA PRO A 59 12.48 22.08 0.45
C PRO A 59 13.57 21.11 -0.03
N TYR A 60 13.32 20.33 -1.08
CA TYR A 60 14.25 19.34 -1.60
C TYR A 60 15.46 19.98 -2.29
N SER A 61 15.22 21.03 -3.08
CA SER A 61 16.31 21.79 -3.72
C SER A 61 17.01 22.76 -2.76
N ALA A 62 16.52 22.93 -1.52
CA ALA A 62 17.12 23.83 -0.55
C ALA A 62 18.50 23.34 -0.05
N GLY A 63 18.86 22.07 -0.31
CA GLY A 63 20.17 21.52 0.06
C GLY A 63 20.32 21.21 1.54
N VAL A 64 19.21 21.02 2.25
CA VAL A 64 19.18 20.80 3.71
C VAL A 64 19.14 19.32 4.11
N GLY A 65 19.47 18.42 3.18
CA GLY A 65 19.57 16.97 3.43
C GLY A 65 18.26 16.21 3.35
N LEU A 66 17.28 16.70 2.57
CA LEU A 66 16.00 16.03 2.33
C LEU A 66 16.07 15.13 1.10
N ASN A 67 15.45 13.95 1.18
CA ASN A 67 15.37 13.03 0.07
C ASN A 67 14.04 13.19 -0.71
N PRO A 68 14.07 13.51 -2.02
CA PRO A 68 12.87 13.74 -2.82
C PRO A 68 12.05 12.47 -3.11
N THR A 69 12.63 11.27 -2.95
CA THR A 69 11.96 9.99 -3.26
C THR A 69 11.60 9.18 -2.01
N ASN A 70 12.16 9.53 -0.85
CA ASN A 70 11.79 8.96 0.44
C ASN A 70 11.56 10.08 1.45
N HIS A 71 10.30 10.44 1.67
CA HIS A 71 9.93 11.63 2.44
C HIS A 71 10.16 11.47 3.96
N LEU A 72 10.53 10.27 4.43
CA LEU A 72 11.01 9.99 5.79
C LEU A 72 12.55 10.00 5.92
N ASP A 73 13.27 10.09 4.80
CA ASP A 73 14.73 10.22 4.78
C ASP A 73 15.11 11.70 4.77
N HIS A 74 15.15 12.26 5.97
CA HIS A 74 15.51 13.65 6.26
C HIS A 74 16.22 13.75 7.61
N PRO A 75 16.85 14.89 7.94
CA PRO A 75 17.51 15.05 9.22
C PRO A 75 16.53 14.81 10.38
N PRO A 76 16.88 14.01 11.40
CA PRO A 76 15.93 13.50 12.39
C PRO A 76 15.35 14.55 13.33
N TYR A 77 15.92 15.76 13.34
CA TYR A 77 15.47 16.90 14.12
C TYR A 77 14.58 17.85 13.30
N MET A 78 14.35 17.58 12.01
CA MET A 78 13.70 18.53 11.10
C MET A 78 12.58 17.86 10.30
N THR A 79 11.43 18.52 10.18
CA THR A 79 10.29 18.09 9.34
C THR A 79 9.49 19.31 8.87
N GLY A 80 8.54 19.16 7.96
CA GLY A 80 7.73 20.30 7.51
C GLY A 80 6.99 20.10 6.20
N TYR A 81 6.37 21.18 5.75
CA TYR A 81 5.63 21.22 4.49
C TYR A 81 6.34 22.05 3.42
N GLY A 82 6.52 21.43 2.26
CA GLY A 82 6.85 22.12 1.01
C GLY A 82 5.59 22.68 0.35
N THR A 83 5.75 23.76 -0.43
CA THR A 83 4.63 24.49 -1.05
C THR A 83 4.99 24.88 -2.48
N MET A 84 5.40 23.92 -3.30
CA MET A 84 5.75 24.16 -4.70
C MET A 84 4.54 24.72 -5.46
N GLN A 85 4.61 25.96 -5.91
CA GLN A 85 3.46 26.65 -6.47
C GLN A 85 3.19 26.20 -7.93
N PRO A 86 1.93 26.28 -8.41
CA PRO A 86 1.52 25.78 -9.73
C PRO A 86 1.95 26.73 -10.86
N VAL A 87 3.26 26.80 -11.13
CA VAL A 87 3.84 27.68 -12.15
C VAL A 87 3.21 27.45 -13.52
N ALA A 88 3.13 26.19 -13.96
CA ALA A 88 2.61 25.88 -15.29
C ALA A 88 1.15 26.34 -15.48
N ASP A 89 0.30 26.13 -14.48
CA ASP A 89 -1.11 26.52 -14.55
C ASP A 89 -1.31 28.03 -14.53
N ALA A 90 -0.44 28.77 -13.81
CA ALA A 90 -0.47 30.23 -13.82
C ALA A 90 -0.12 30.78 -15.21
N PHE A 91 0.86 30.21 -15.90
CA PHE A 91 1.21 30.59 -17.27
C PHE A 91 0.13 30.19 -18.29
N LYS A 92 -0.48 29.02 -18.15
CA LYS A 92 -1.64 28.59 -18.97
C LYS A 92 -2.83 29.53 -18.76
N MET A 93 -3.10 29.95 -17.52
CA MET A 93 -4.12 30.95 -17.23
C MET A 93 -3.78 32.31 -17.81
N ALA A 94 -2.53 32.76 -17.72
CA ALA A 94 -2.08 34.00 -18.37
C ALA A 94 -2.33 33.95 -19.89
N ARG A 95 -2.06 32.82 -20.54
CA ARG A 95 -2.39 32.58 -21.96
C ARG A 95 -3.89 32.58 -22.23
N GLN A 96 -4.74 32.10 -21.32
CA GLN A 96 -6.20 32.21 -21.45
C GLN A 96 -6.68 33.66 -21.33
N THR A 97 -6.04 34.45 -20.47
CA THR A 97 -6.36 35.88 -20.30
C THR A 97 -5.87 36.76 -21.45
N ARG A 98 -4.81 36.32 -22.16
CA ARG A 98 -4.30 36.91 -23.39
C ARG A 98 -3.84 35.79 -24.35
N PRO A 99 -4.71 35.32 -25.27
CA PRO A 99 -4.37 34.25 -26.22
C PRO A 99 -3.13 34.54 -27.06
N GLU A 100 -2.88 35.81 -27.36
CA GLU A 100 -1.73 36.27 -28.16
C GLU A 100 -0.46 36.58 -27.35
N LEU A 101 -0.40 36.19 -26.06
CA LEU A 101 0.76 36.48 -25.20
C LEU A 101 2.06 35.94 -25.80
N LYS A 102 3.05 36.79 -26.02
CA LYS A 102 4.36 36.45 -26.62
C LYS A 102 5.50 36.64 -25.63
N THR A 103 5.42 37.60 -24.72
CA THR A 103 6.56 37.96 -23.87
C THR A 103 6.18 38.20 -22.42
N VAL A 104 6.80 37.43 -21.52
CA VAL A 104 6.62 37.57 -20.06
C VAL A 104 7.93 38.02 -19.43
N GLY A 105 7.88 39.06 -18.60
CA GLY A 105 9.01 39.54 -17.80
C GLY A 105 9.14 38.78 -16.48
N LEU A 106 10.36 38.44 -16.10
CA LEU A 106 10.69 37.84 -14.81
C LEU A 106 11.89 38.58 -14.19
N VAL A 107 11.65 39.22 -13.05
CA VAL A 107 12.73 39.68 -12.16
C VAL A 107 12.96 38.57 -11.12
N TRP A 108 14.20 38.15 -10.91
CA TRP A 108 14.50 37.06 -9.97
C TRP A 108 15.91 37.16 -9.38
N ASN A 109 16.12 36.57 -8.21
CA ASN A 109 17.40 36.52 -7.52
C ASN A 109 18.05 35.15 -7.76
N PRO A 110 19.16 35.09 -8.53
CA PRO A 110 19.84 33.83 -8.81
C PRO A 110 20.50 33.18 -7.59
N THR A 111 20.61 33.89 -6.47
CA THR A 111 21.17 33.34 -5.22
C THR A 111 20.15 32.55 -4.39
N GLU A 112 18.86 32.64 -4.71
CA GLU A 112 17.78 31.93 -4.01
C GLU A 112 17.44 30.59 -4.69
N ALA A 113 17.50 29.48 -3.93
CA ALA A 113 17.22 28.15 -4.47
C ALA A 113 15.76 27.99 -4.95
N ASN A 114 14.79 28.52 -4.18
CA ASN A 114 13.38 28.59 -4.58
C ASN A 114 13.20 29.35 -5.89
N SER A 115 13.91 30.46 -6.06
CA SER A 115 13.81 31.24 -7.29
C SER A 115 14.39 30.48 -8.47
N GLN A 116 15.53 29.80 -8.32
CA GLN A 116 16.10 28.97 -9.37
C GLN A 116 15.15 27.85 -9.81
N SER A 117 14.53 27.14 -8.86
CA SER A 117 13.55 26.08 -9.16
C SER A 117 12.35 26.61 -9.94
N GLN A 118 11.78 27.74 -9.51
CA GLN A 118 10.63 28.34 -10.18
C GLN A 118 10.97 28.93 -11.55
N THR A 119 12.13 29.56 -11.70
CA THR A 119 12.62 30.05 -13.00
C THR A 119 12.79 28.89 -13.98
N ARG A 120 13.27 27.71 -13.54
CA ARG A 120 13.37 26.52 -14.39
C ARG A 120 12.00 26.05 -14.88
N LEU A 121 11.00 26.00 -13.99
CA LEU A 121 9.62 25.64 -14.35
C LEU A 121 9.02 26.65 -15.33
N ALA A 122 9.23 27.95 -15.09
CA ALA A 122 8.76 29.02 -15.96
C ALA A 122 9.37 28.94 -17.35
N ARG A 123 10.69 28.68 -17.47
CA ARG A 123 11.34 28.44 -18.76
C ARG A 123 10.71 27.27 -19.52
N ALA A 124 10.42 26.17 -18.82
CA ALA A 124 9.84 24.97 -19.42
C ALA A 124 8.43 25.23 -19.98
N VAL A 125 7.54 25.85 -19.18
CA VAL A 125 6.18 26.17 -19.63
C VAL A 125 6.16 27.27 -20.70
N CYS A 126 7.06 28.25 -20.62
CA CYS A 126 7.21 29.23 -21.68
C CYS A 126 7.61 28.59 -23.01
N ALA A 127 8.53 27.63 -23.00
CA ALA A 127 8.90 26.87 -24.19
C ALA A 127 7.72 26.07 -24.77
N GLU A 128 6.93 25.41 -23.91
CA GLU A 128 5.70 24.69 -24.30
C GLU A 128 4.67 25.62 -24.94
N LEU A 129 4.46 26.80 -24.35
CA LEU A 129 3.44 27.75 -24.79
C LEU A 129 3.92 28.68 -25.92
N GLY A 130 5.18 28.58 -26.37
CA GLY A 130 5.74 29.52 -27.36
C GLY A 130 5.82 30.97 -26.83
N ILE A 131 6.07 31.15 -25.53
CA ILE A 131 6.27 32.44 -24.86
C ILE A 131 7.77 32.69 -24.68
N THR A 132 8.22 33.90 -24.96
CA THR A 132 9.57 34.37 -24.62
C THR A 132 9.58 34.85 -23.17
N LEU A 133 10.39 34.20 -22.32
CA LEU A 133 10.65 34.66 -20.97
C LEU A 133 11.82 35.64 -20.97
N LEU A 134 11.58 36.91 -20.69
CA LEU A 134 12.63 37.92 -20.54
C LEU A 134 13.02 38.08 -19.08
N GLU A 135 14.24 37.66 -18.77
CA GLU A 135 14.75 37.63 -17.41
C GLU A 135 15.64 38.85 -17.11
N ALA A 136 15.59 39.31 -15.86
CA ALA A 136 16.53 40.26 -15.28
C ALA A 136 16.82 39.87 -13.82
N ASN A 137 18.07 39.97 -13.40
CA ASN A 137 18.48 39.58 -12.07
C ASN A 137 18.37 40.77 -11.10
N ALA A 138 17.97 40.50 -9.86
CA ALA A 138 18.04 41.45 -8.75
C ALA A 138 18.53 40.72 -7.48
N GLU A 139 19.69 41.12 -6.96
CA GLU A 139 20.29 40.49 -5.77
C GLU A 139 19.77 41.08 -4.45
N ASN A 140 19.05 42.21 -4.51
CA ASN A 140 18.45 42.89 -3.37
C ASN A 140 17.18 43.65 -3.79
N THR A 141 16.42 44.13 -2.80
CA THR A 141 15.12 44.81 -2.99
C THR A 141 15.22 46.11 -3.79
N ILE A 142 16.35 46.81 -3.74
CA ILE A 142 16.58 48.06 -4.48
C ILE A 142 16.67 47.79 -5.99
N GLY A 143 17.42 46.75 -6.38
CA GLY A 143 17.61 46.38 -7.78
C GLY A 143 16.34 45.89 -8.50
N VAL A 144 15.31 45.49 -7.76
CA VAL A 144 14.05 44.96 -8.34
C VAL A 144 13.35 46.00 -9.21
N ALA A 145 13.28 47.25 -8.75
CA ALA A 145 12.62 48.33 -9.49
C ALA A 145 13.35 48.65 -10.81
N GLU A 146 14.69 48.68 -10.78
CA GLU A 146 15.53 48.92 -11.96
C GLU A 146 15.39 47.79 -12.97
N ALA A 147 15.44 46.54 -12.51
CA ALA A 147 15.24 45.35 -13.34
C ALA A 147 13.85 45.34 -13.99
N ALA A 148 12.79 45.67 -13.25
CA ALA A 148 11.43 45.77 -13.78
C ALA A 148 11.30 46.91 -14.81
N ASN A 149 11.88 48.08 -14.56
CA ASN A 149 11.86 49.17 -15.54
C ASN A 149 12.63 48.80 -16.82
N SER A 150 13.77 48.12 -16.69
CA SER A 150 14.56 47.61 -17.82
C SER A 150 13.78 46.60 -18.67
N LEU A 151 13.12 45.62 -18.04
CA LEU A 151 12.26 44.66 -18.74
C LEU A 151 11.06 45.32 -19.42
N THR A 152 10.47 46.33 -18.79
CA THR A 152 9.39 47.13 -19.39
C THR A 152 9.87 47.84 -20.65
N ALA A 153 11.06 48.46 -20.62
CA ALA A 153 11.67 49.11 -21.78
C ALA A 153 12.02 48.12 -22.91
N ARG A 154 12.31 46.86 -22.56
CA ARG A 154 12.54 45.75 -23.50
C ARG A 154 11.26 45.14 -24.08
N GLY A 155 10.08 45.66 -23.71
CA GLY A 155 8.82 45.33 -24.36
C GLY A 155 8.11 44.08 -23.82
N VAL A 156 8.26 43.74 -22.53
CA VAL A 156 7.43 42.69 -21.91
C VAL A 156 5.94 43.08 -21.97
N GLU A 157 5.06 42.08 -22.14
CA GLU A 157 3.61 42.30 -22.21
C GLU A 157 2.92 42.12 -20.87
N THR A 158 3.58 41.41 -19.95
CA THR A 158 3.17 41.22 -18.54
C THR A 158 4.39 40.83 -17.71
N PHE A 159 4.30 41.00 -16.39
CA PHE A 159 5.23 40.39 -15.47
C PHE A 159 4.63 39.15 -14.82
N TRP A 160 5.45 38.11 -14.68
CA TRP A 160 5.18 37.04 -13.74
C TRP A 160 6.00 37.27 -12.47
N LEU A 161 5.31 37.38 -11.34
CA LEU A 161 5.95 37.45 -10.03
C LEU A 161 6.00 36.05 -9.40
N SER A 162 7.21 35.53 -9.25
CA SER A 162 7.50 34.19 -8.69
C SER A 162 7.49 34.19 -7.16
N GLY A 163 7.76 33.03 -6.55
CA GLY A 163 8.02 32.88 -5.11
C GLY A 163 9.44 33.24 -4.68
N ASP A 164 10.11 34.14 -5.39
CA ASP A 164 11.39 34.73 -5.00
C ASP A 164 11.19 35.72 -3.84
N VAL A 165 11.89 35.52 -2.72
CA VAL A 165 11.67 36.28 -1.48
C VAL A 165 12.16 37.73 -1.62
N THR A 166 13.30 37.93 -2.27
CA THR A 166 13.87 39.26 -2.55
C THR A 166 12.90 40.11 -3.38
N VAL A 167 12.36 39.55 -4.46
CA VAL A 167 11.41 40.21 -5.36
C VAL A 167 10.05 40.39 -4.71
N LEU A 168 9.57 39.41 -3.94
CA LEU A 168 8.33 39.52 -3.17
C LEU A 168 8.37 40.68 -2.17
N THR A 169 9.50 40.88 -1.50
CA THR A 169 9.70 41.98 -0.55
C THR A 169 9.60 43.34 -1.25
N ALA A 170 9.93 43.41 -2.54
CA ALA A 170 9.83 44.60 -3.39
C ALA A 170 8.66 44.54 -4.40
N ALA A 171 7.65 43.69 -4.16
CA ALA A 171 6.55 43.46 -5.11
C ALA A 171 5.80 44.75 -5.49
N ASP A 172 5.61 45.67 -4.53
CA ASP A 172 4.94 46.95 -4.76
C ASP A 172 5.69 47.82 -5.79
N ALA A 173 7.02 47.77 -5.80
CA ALA A 173 7.85 48.49 -6.76
C ALA A 173 7.73 47.89 -8.18
N LEU A 174 7.70 46.55 -8.28
CA LEU A 174 7.49 45.84 -9.54
C LEU A 174 6.09 46.10 -10.10
N ILE A 175 5.04 46.02 -9.27
CA ILE A 175 3.66 46.32 -9.66
C ILE A 175 3.52 47.79 -10.09
N ALA A 176 4.17 48.72 -9.40
CA ALA A 176 4.19 50.13 -9.81
C ALA A 176 4.90 50.34 -11.15
N ALA A 177 6.01 49.63 -11.42
CA ALA A 177 6.68 49.66 -12.71
C ALA A 177 5.79 49.11 -13.84
N ALA A 178 5.14 47.97 -13.61
CA ALA A 178 4.18 47.37 -14.54
C ALA A 178 3.01 48.32 -14.85
N ARG A 179 2.46 48.97 -13.82
CA ARG A 179 1.38 49.97 -13.98
C ARG A 179 1.82 51.18 -14.81
N ARG A 180 3.02 51.72 -14.59
CA ARG A 180 3.58 52.79 -15.45
C ARG A 180 3.75 52.34 -16.89
N GLY A 181 4.13 51.08 -17.10
CA GLY A 181 4.20 50.43 -18.42
C GLY A 181 2.84 50.05 -19.01
N LYS A 182 1.74 50.25 -18.28
CA LYS A 182 0.38 49.84 -18.65
C LYS A 182 0.27 48.35 -19.00
N ILE A 183 0.97 47.49 -18.26
CA ILE A 183 0.96 46.03 -18.39
C ILE A 183 0.57 45.36 -17.07
N PRO A 184 -0.09 44.19 -17.10
CA PRO A 184 -0.50 43.52 -15.87
C PRO A 184 0.65 42.73 -15.25
N VAL A 185 0.46 42.37 -13.98
CA VAL A 185 1.28 41.38 -13.27
C VAL A 185 0.39 40.18 -12.96
N PHE A 186 0.86 38.96 -13.13
CA PHE A 186 0.23 37.78 -12.53
C PHE A 186 1.23 37.06 -11.64
N THR A 187 0.75 36.30 -10.66
CA THR A 187 1.64 35.66 -9.69
C THR A 187 1.15 34.28 -9.25
N VAL A 188 2.09 33.55 -8.66
CA VAL A 188 1.84 32.31 -7.92
C VAL A 188 1.85 32.49 -6.41
N ILE A 189 1.83 33.74 -5.92
CA ILE A 189 1.94 34.08 -4.51
C ILE A 189 0.79 35.01 -4.08
N PRO A 190 -0.33 34.47 -3.57
CA PRO A 190 -1.36 35.30 -2.97
C PRO A 190 -0.84 36.06 -1.74
N PRO A 191 -1.34 37.27 -1.41
CA PRO A 191 -2.46 37.98 -2.06
C PRO A 191 -2.01 39.20 -2.91
N MET A 192 -1.12 39.06 -3.90
CA MET A 192 -0.66 40.22 -4.70
C MET A 192 -1.75 40.85 -5.56
N ALA A 193 -2.85 40.16 -5.83
CA ALA A 193 -4.00 40.70 -6.54
C ALA A 193 -4.60 41.89 -5.77
N GLN A 194 -4.58 41.84 -4.43
CA GLN A 194 -4.99 42.98 -3.58
C GLN A 194 -4.06 44.19 -3.72
N LYS A 195 -2.80 43.96 -4.11
CA LYS A 195 -1.80 45.00 -4.36
C LYS A 195 -1.80 45.51 -5.80
N GLY A 196 -2.61 44.92 -6.68
CA GLY A 196 -2.77 45.36 -8.06
C GLY A 196 -2.24 44.39 -9.12
N ALA A 197 -1.88 43.17 -8.76
CA ALA A 197 -1.74 42.09 -9.75
C ALA A 197 -3.12 41.72 -10.34
N LEU A 198 -3.13 41.21 -11.57
CA LEU A 198 -4.32 40.77 -12.30
C LEU A 198 -4.95 39.51 -11.70
N PHE A 199 -4.13 38.54 -11.33
CA PHE A 199 -4.57 37.39 -10.56
C PHE A 199 -3.40 36.76 -9.78
N ASP A 200 -3.76 36.04 -8.71
CA ASP A 200 -2.89 35.16 -7.95
C ASP A 200 -3.39 33.72 -8.15
N LEU A 201 -2.54 32.81 -8.63
CA LEU A 201 -2.82 31.38 -8.65
C LEU A 201 -1.73 30.65 -7.87
N GLY A 202 -1.94 30.47 -6.58
CA GLY A 202 -0.91 29.94 -5.70
C GLY A 202 -1.47 29.24 -4.47
N ALA A 203 -0.59 28.91 -3.53
CA ALA A 203 -1.01 28.21 -2.33
C ALA A 203 -1.75 29.15 -1.35
N ASN A 204 -2.73 28.61 -0.63
CA ASN A 204 -3.41 29.27 0.47
C ASN A 204 -2.50 29.26 1.70
N TYR A 205 -1.72 30.33 1.85
CA TYR A 205 -0.74 30.45 2.92
C TYR A 205 -1.34 30.51 4.33
N PHE A 206 -2.62 30.85 4.47
CA PHE A 206 -3.31 30.76 5.75
C PHE A 206 -3.47 29.30 6.18
N GLU A 207 -3.96 28.44 5.27
CA GLU A 207 -4.12 27.00 5.54
C GLU A 207 -2.78 26.30 5.72
N ILE A 208 -1.76 26.68 4.94
CA ILE A 208 -0.39 26.18 5.15
C ILE A 208 0.12 26.60 6.53
N GLY A 209 -0.04 27.87 6.92
CA GLY A 209 0.38 28.35 8.23
C GLY A 209 -0.30 27.60 9.39
N LYS A 210 -1.59 27.28 9.24
CA LYS A 210 -2.34 26.46 10.19
C LYS A 210 -1.80 25.02 10.25
N ALA A 211 -1.53 24.40 9.11
CA ALA A 211 -0.96 23.06 9.05
C ALA A 211 0.44 23.02 9.70
N THR A 212 1.32 23.98 9.38
CA THR A 212 2.64 24.13 10.01
C THR A 212 2.53 24.37 11.51
N GLY A 213 1.54 25.14 11.97
CA GLY A 213 1.28 25.38 13.39
C GLY A 213 0.82 24.13 14.14
N ASN A 214 -0.06 23.32 13.54
CA ASN A 214 -0.46 22.03 14.11
C ASN A 214 0.72 21.06 14.20
N LEU A 215 1.52 20.99 13.14
CA LEU A 215 2.73 20.17 13.12
C LEU A 215 3.75 20.61 14.19
N ALA A 216 3.90 21.92 14.39
CA ALA A 216 4.71 22.46 15.48
C ALA A 216 4.17 22.06 16.86
N ALA A 217 2.85 22.06 17.06
CA ALA A 217 2.22 21.62 18.31
C ALA A 217 2.47 20.12 18.55
N ASP A 218 2.28 19.26 17.55
CA ASP A 218 2.57 17.83 17.64
C ASP A 218 4.01 17.57 18.10
N VAL A 219 4.98 18.31 17.55
CA VAL A 219 6.39 18.17 17.91
C VAL A 219 6.65 18.63 19.35
N LEU A 220 6.03 19.72 19.79
CA LEU A 220 6.10 20.17 21.18
C LEU A 220 5.44 19.19 22.16
N ASP A 221 4.40 18.48 21.73
CA ASP A 221 3.71 17.43 22.49
C ASP A 221 4.47 16.08 22.49
N GLY A 222 5.67 16.05 21.91
CA GLY A 222 6.60 14.92 21.99
C GLY A 222 6.68 14.03 20.75
N ARG A 223 5.96 14.38 19.66
CA ARG A 223 6.12 13.68 18.38
C ARG A 223 7.50 13.98 17.80
N ARG A 224 8.28 12.96 17.48
CA ARG A 224 9.65 13.17 17.00
C ARG A 224 9.63 13.61 15.55
N PRO A 225 10.33 14.70 15.16
CA PRO A 225 10.40 15.12 13.76
C PRO A 225 10.80 13.98 12.81
N ALA A 226 11.73 13.10 13.22
CA ALA A 226 12.17 11.91 12.47
C ALA A 226 11.06 10.93 12.04
N GLU A 227 9.88 10.98 12.67
CA GLU A 227 8.74 10.11 12.36
C GLU A 227 7.72 10.77 11.44
N ILE A 228 7.96 12.02 11.05
CA ILE A 228 7.01 12.85 10.32
C ILE A 228 7.56 13.13 8.93
N PRO A 229 6.93 12.57 7.87
CA PRO A 229 7.41 12.76 6.51
C PRO A 229 7.33 14.24 6.10
N VAL A 230 8.26 14.65 5.26
CA VAL A 230 8.21 15.95 4.57
C VAL A 230 7.28 15.85 3.38
N GLU A 231 6.18 16.59 3.41
CA GLU A 231 5.15 16.53 2.37
C GLU A 231 5.02 17.85 1.62
N ASN A 232 4.57 17.81 0.36
CA ASN A 232 4.14 19.01 -0.34
C ASN A 232 2.65 19.24 -0.06
N LEU A 233 2.31 20.38 0.53
CA LEU A 233 0.94 20.79 0.81
C LEU A 233 0.58 22.01 -0.05
N ILE A 234 -0.26 21.79 -1.06
CA ILE A 234 -0.73 22.85 -1.95
C ILE A 234 -2.26 22.88 -1.89
N VAL A 235 -2.78 23.78 -1.05
CA VAL A 235 -4.19 24.16 -1.12
C VAL A 235 -4.26 25.31 -2.12
N GLU A 236 -4.69 25.07 -3.35
CA GLU A 236 -4.77 26.12 -4.38
C GLU A 236 -5.73 27.23 -3.94
N SER A 237 -5.34 28.48 -4.19
CA SER A 237 -6.14 29.68 -4.03
C SER A 237 -6.00 30.54 -5.28
N LEU A 238 -7.14 30.82 -5.92
CA LEU A 238 -7.24 31.74 -7.05
C LEU A 238 -7.88 33.05 -6.61
N VAL A 239 -7.12 34.14 -6.67
CA VAL A 239 -7.62 35.50 -6.46
C VAL A 239 -7.59 36.24 -7.79
N VAL A 240 -8.68 36.89 -8.17
CA VAL A 240 -8.79 37.64 -9.43
C VAL A 240 -9.06 39.11 -9.13
N ASN A 241 -8.37 40.02 -9.81
CA ASN A 241 -8.57 41.45 -9.69
C ASN A 241 -9.03 42.05 -11.03
N ARG A 242 -10.31 42.42 -11.10
CA ARG A 242 -10.91 43.07 -12.27
C ARG A 242 -10.44 44.52 -12.45
N LEU A 243 -10.08 45.21 -11.36
CA LEU A 243 -9.56 46.58 -11.42
C LEU A 243 -8.20 46.65 -12.12
N ALA A 244 -7.42 45.57 -12.06
CA ALA A 244 -6.11 45.50 -12.73
C ALA A 244 -6.21 45.47 -14.28
N LEU A 245 -7.41 45.32 -14.84
CA LEU A 245 -7.64 45.46 -16.29
C LEU A 245 -7.72 46.93 -16.74
N GLU A 246 -8.00 47.85 -15.82
CA GLU A 246 -8.18 49.27 -16.16
C GLU A 246 -6.85 49.94 -16.54
N GLY A 247 -6.84 50.64 -17.67
CA GLY A 247 -5.68 51.42 -18.11
C GLY A 247 -4.52 50.61 -18.72
N LEU A 248 -4.71 49.31 -18.97
CA LEU A 248 -3.76 48.48 -19.72
C LEU A 248 -3.69 48.92 -21.18
N LYS A 249 -2.50 48.82 -21.79
CA LYS A 249 -2.26 49.26 -23.18
C LYS A 249 -2.84 48.30 -24.23
N ASP A 250 -2.94 47.02 -23.89
CA ASP A 250 -3.41 45.93 -24.75
C ASP A 250 -4.66 45.28 -24.14
N PRO A 251 -5.53 44.63 -24.95
CA PRO A 251 -6.71 43.96 -24.43
C PRO A 251 -6.34 42.71 -23.62
N TRP A 252 -6.69 42.72 -22.34
CA TRP A 252 -6.67 41.55 -21.46
C TRP A 252 -8.09 41.24 -21.02
N GLN A 253 -8.39 39.96 -20.86
CA GLN A 253 -9.71 39.52 -20.42
C GLN A 253 -9.58 38.48 -19.31
N LEU A 254 -10.58 38.42 -18.44
CA LEU A 254 -10.72 37.36 -17.44
C LEU A 254 -11.87 36.48 -17.89
N PRO A 255 -11.60 35.32 -18.53
CA PRO A 255 -12.66 34.42 -19.00
C PRO A 255 -13.59 34.00 -17.85
N ASP A 256 -14.87 33.77 -18.16
CA ASP A 256 -15.86 33.40 -17.15
C ASP A 256 -15.44 32.16 -16.36
N GLY A 257 -14.82 31.16 -17.00
CA GLY A 257 -14.28 29.98 -16.31
C GLY A 257 -13.18 30.29 -15.29
N VAL A 258 -12.35 31.32 -15.53
CA VAL A 258 -11.31 31.77 -14.58
C VAL A 258 -11.97 32.51 -13.42
N VAL A 259 -12.93 33.39 -13.70
CA VAL A 259 -13.68 34.15 -12.68
C VAL A 259 -14.51 33.21 -11.80
N GLN A 260 -15.11 32.16 -12.37
CA GLN A 260 -15.91 31.19 -11.63
C GLN A 260 -15.08 30.39 -10.63
N ARG A 261 -13.83 30.04 -11.01
CA ARG A 261 -12.87 29.35 -10.13
C ARG A 261 -12.30 30.23 -9.01
N ALA A 262 -12.39 31.56 -9.14
CA ALA A 262 -11.77 32.47 -8.18
C ALA A 262 -12.46 32.39 -6.81
N THR A 263 -11.66 32.13 -5.77
CA THR A 263 -12.09 32.13 -4.38
C THR A 263 -12.28 33.56 -3.88
N THR A 264 -11.56 34.52 -4.44
CA THR A 264 -11.74 35.95 -4.16
C THR A 264 -11.72 36.75 -5.46
N ILE A 265 -12.69 37.66 -5.61
CA ILE A 265 -12.80 38.58 -6.75
C ILE A 265 -12.71 40.00 -6.22
N ILE A 266 -11.82 40.81 -6.77
CA ILE A 266 -11.66 42.23 -6.48
C ILE A 266 -12.23 43.00 -7.65
N ASP A 267 -13.20 43.88 -7.40
CA ASP A 267 -13.78 44.75 -8.41
C ASP A 267 -14.16 46.12 -7.81
N ALA A 268 -14.80 46.98 -8.62
CA ALA A 268 -15.15 48.34 -8.23
C ALA A 268 -16.13 48.41 -7.04
N THR A 269 -16.82 47.31 -6.73
CA THR A 269 -17.76 47.23 -5.60
C THR A 269 -17.12 46.69 -4.33
N GLY A 270 -15.87 46.22 -4.40
CA GLY A 270 -15.09 45.78 -3.25
C GLY A 270 -14.37 44.45 -3.47
N THR A 271 -13.92 43.85 -2.37
CA THR A 271 -13.34 42.50 -2.35
C THR A 271 -14.43 41.51 -1.97
N HIS A 272 -14.77 40.62 -2.89
CA HIS A 272 -15.77 39.56 -2.72
C HIS A 272 -15.06 38.24 -2.53
N SER A 273 -14.91 37.82 -1.29
CA SER A 273 -14.53 36.44 -1.01
C SER A 273 -15.74 35.55 -1.20
N ARG A 274 -15.69 34.70 -2.22
CA ARG A 274 -16.56 33.54 -2.26
C ARG A 274 -16.01 32.59 -1.21
N VAL A 275 -16.88 32.04 -0.36
CA VAL A 275 -16.49 30.87 0.40
C VAL A 275 -16.34 29.74 -0.62
N ALA A 276 -15.17 29.63 -1.25
CA ALA A 276 -14.63 28.30 -1.47
C ALA A 276 -14.64 27.71 -0.07
N ALA A 277 -15.45 26.68 0.16
CA ALA A 277 -15.39 25.95 1.41
C ALA A 277 -13.90 25.67 1.61
N ALA A 278 -13.29 26.30 2.63
CA ALA A 278 -12.09 25.73 3.21
C ALA A 278 -12.43 24.26 3.38
N PRO A 279 -11.57 23.29 3.02
CA PRO A 279 -11.85 21.92 3.36
C PRO A 279 -12.07 21.95 4.86
N ALA A 280 -13.33 21.83 5.27
CA ALA A 280 -13.68 21.65 6.66
C ALA A 280 -12.76 20.51 7.09
N ALA A 281 -12.13 20.63 8.26
CA ALA A 281 -11.40 19.50 8.81
C ALA A 281 -12.30 18.29 8.56
N LEU A 282 -11.83 17.34 7.74
CA LEU A 282 -12.63 16.25 7.20
C LEU A 282 -13.06 15.41 8.40
N ARG A 283 -14.16 15.82 9.01
CA ARG A 283 -14.68 15.33 10.27
C ARG A 283 -16.12 15.03 10.00
N VAL A 284 -16.41 13.74 10.03
CA VAL A 284 -17.75 13.22 9.98
C VAL A 284 -18.54 13.86 11.13
N PRO A 285 -19.63 14.59 10.85
CA PRO A 285 -20.50 15.10 11.89
C PRO A 285 -21.02 13.95 12.77
N PRO A 286 -21.05 14.09 14.11
CA PRO A 286 -21.56 13.05 14.99
C PRO A 286 -22.98 12.62 14.60
N GLY A 287 -23.23 11.30 14.52
CA GLY A 287 -24.55 10.72 14.24
C GLY A 287 -24.95 10.70 12.75
N ARG A 288 -24.08 11.10 11.83
CA ARG A 288 -24.35 11.06 10.38
C ARG A 288 -23.98 9.67 9.82
N HIS A 289 -24.93 9.04 9.12
CA HIS A 289 -24.73 7.75 8.46
C HIS A 289 -24.71 7.94 6.95
N PHE A 290 -23.75 7.32 6.27
CA PHE A 290 -23.60 7.38 4.81
C PHE A 290 -23.72 6.00 4.18
N LYS A 291 -24.13 5.96 2.91
CA LYS A 291 -24.25 4.76 2.10
C LYS A 291 -23.45 4.92 0.82
N ILE A 292 -22.52 4.01 0.54
CA ILE A 292 -21.76 4.03 -0.72
C ILE A 292 -22.01 2.74 -1.52
N GLY A 293 -22.04 2.87 -2.85
CA GLY A 293 -22.08 1.73 -3.77
C GLY A 293 -20.72 1.52 -4.42
N LEU A 294 -20.01 0.43 -4.09
CA LEU A 294 -18.82 -0.01 -4.79
C LEU A 294 -19.23 -0.79 -6.06
N ALA A 295 -18.98 -0.19 -7.21
CA ALA A 295 -19.23 -0.78 -8.53
C ALA A 295 -17.88 -1.17 -9.14
N TYR A 296 -17.72 -2.45 -9.51
CA TYR A 296 -16.44 -2.98 -9.99
C TYR A 296 -16.62 -4.03 -11.10
N PHE A 297 -15.56 -4.41 -11.80
CA PHE A 297 -15.67 -5.31 -12.95
C PHE A 297 -15.87 -6.76 -12.52
N ALA A 298 -14.98 -7.26 -11.66
CA ALA A 298 -14.99 -8.62 -11.10
C ALA A 298 -14.16 -8.65 -9.80
N PRO A 299 -14.32 -9.66 -8.93
CA PRO A 299 -13.44 -9.84 -7.78
C PRO A 299 -12.08 -10.43 -8.19
N GLU A 300 -10.99 -9.77 -7.83
CA GLU A 300 -9.61 -10.27 -7.91
C GLU A 300 -8.74 -9.72 -6.76
N PRO A 301 -7.54 -10.27 -6.48
CA PRO A 301 -6.73 -9.86 -5.33
C PRO A 301 -6.45 -8.36 -5.24
N SER A 302 -6.13 -7.73 -6.36
CA SER A 302 -5.80 -6.30 -6.44
C SER A 302 -7.00 -5.39 -6.16
N TRP A 303 -8.21 -5.86 -6.51
CA TRP A 303 -9.46 -5.21 -6.11
C TRP A 303 -9.65 -5.28 -4.60
N GLU A 304 -9.45 -6.44 -3.97
CA GLU A 304 -9.59 -6.59 -2.50
C GLU A 304 -8.63 -5.65 -1.76
N ILE A 305 -7.38 -5.56 -2.23
CA ILE A 305 -6.34 -4.68 -1.68
C ILE A 305 -6.75 -3.20 -1.82
N CYS A 306 -7.29 -2.81 -2.97
CA CYS A 306 -7.77 -1.45 -3.19
C CYS A 306 -8.96 -1.11 -2.29
N VAL A 307 -9.94 -2.02 -2.15
CA VAL A 307 -11.07 -1.86 -1.24
C VAL A 307 -10.59 -1.71 0.21
N GLN A 308 -9.62 -2.51 0.64
CA GLN A 308 -9.03 -2.38 1.97
C GLN A 308 -8.43 -0.98 2.19
N GLY A 309 -7.69 -0.47 1.21
CA GLY A 309 -7.16 0.89 1.24
C GLY A 309 -8.26 1.95 1.38
N ILE A 310 -9.35 1.83 0.63
CA ILE A 310 -10.52 2.72 0.74
C ILE A 310 -11.08 2.69 2.16
N LEU A 311 -11.36 1.50 2.70
CA LEU A 311 -11.96 1.34 4.02
C LEU A 311 -11.05 1.84 5.15
N ASP A 312 -9.75 1.58 5.07
CA ASP A 312 -8.78 2.08 6.05
C ASP A 312 -8.64 3.61 5.99
N GLY A 313 -8.58 4.17 4.79
CA GLY A 313 -8.56 5.62 4.58
C GLY A 313 -9.81 6.29 5.12
N LEU A 314 -10.99 5.71 4.86
CA LEU A 314 -12.26 6.21 5.38
C LEU A 314 -12.33 6.09 6.90
N ARG A 315 -11.84 4.98 7.48
CA ARG A 315 -11.77 4.78 8.93
C ARG A 315 -10.88 5.82 9.60
N ALA A 316 -9.73 6.11 9.01
CA ALA A 316 -8.82 7.17 9.50
C ALA A 316 -9.47 8.56 9.46
N LEU A 317 -10.45 8.77 8.58
CA LEU A 317 -11.24 10.00 8.47
C LEU A 317 -12.56 9.95 9.28
N GLY A 318 -12.78 8.89 10.06
CA GLY A 318 -13.93 8.74 10.96
C GLY A 318 -15.16 8.10 10.34
N LEU A 319 -15.07 7.50 9.14
CA LEU A 319 -16.12 6.67 8.53
C LEU A 319 -15.77 5.19 8.61
N GLU A 320 -16.56 4.42 9.33
CA GLU A 320 -16.33 2.99 9.56
C GLU A 320 -17.55 2.17 9.14
N GLU A 321 -17.31 1.18 8.28
CA GLU A 321 -18.33 0.26 7.80
C GLU A 321 -19.03 -0.44 8.99
N GLY A 322 -20.36 -0.51 8.94
CA GLY A 322 -21.18 -1.10 10.00
C GLY A 322 -21.42 -0.21 11.22
N LYS A 323 -20.73 0.93 11.36
CA LYS A 323 -21.01 1.95 12.40
C LYS A 323 -21.77 3.13 11.82
N ASN A 324 -21.11 3.89 10.96
CA ASN A 324 -21.65 5.12 10.35
C ASN A 324 -21.48 5.14 8.81
N LEU A 325 -21.07 4.02 8.22
CA LEU A 325 -20.96 3.79 6.79
C LEU A 325 -21.61 2.45 6.43
N GLU A 326 -22.48 2.43 5.43
CA GLU A 326 -23.00 1.22 4.77
C GLU A 326 -22.33 1.10 3.40
N VAL A 327 -21.77 -0.07 3.10
CA VAL A 327 -21.07 -0.31 1.82
C VAL A 327 -21.81 -1.41 1.06
N ARG A 328 -22.37 -1.06 -0.09
CA ARG A 328 -23.01 -2.01 -1.01
C ARG A 328 -22.06 -2.33 -2.15
N ARG A 329 -21.94 -3.60 -2.50
CA ARG A 329 -20.97 -4.09 -3.48
C ARG A 329 -21.72 -4.76 -4.63
N ALA A 330 -21.37 -4.44 -5.88
CA ALA A 330 -21.85 -5.15 -7.06
C ALA A 330 -20.77 -5.18 -8.13
N HIS A 331 -20.72 -6.28 -8.90
CA HIS A 331 -19.76 -6.45 -9.97
C HIS A 331 -20.42 -6.84 -11.30
N ALA A 332 -19.73 -6.52 -12.40
CA ALA A 332 -20.13 -6.85 -13.75
C ALA A 332 -19.86 -8.32 -14.16
N GLN A 333 -19.38 -9.16 -13.23
CA GLN A 333 -19.05 -10.57 -13.47
C GLN A 333 -18.02 -10.77 -14.59
N ALA A 334 -17.05 -9.85 -14.70
CA ALA A 334 -16.05 -9.83 -15.75
C ALA A 334 -16.59 -9.62 -17.18
N GLU A 335 -17.81 -9.10 -17.32
CA GLU A 335 -18.48 -8.91 -18.60
C GLU A 335 -18.91 -7.45 -18.79
N ILE A 336 -18.34 -6.78 -19.80
CA ILE A 336 -18.66 -5.37 -20.14
C ILE A 336 -20.19 -5.16 -20.32
N PRO A 337 -20.95 -6.05 -20.99
CA PRO A 337 -22.40 -5.88 -21.16
C PRO A 337 -23.20 -5.79 -19.85
N ASN A 338 -22.66 -6.24 -18.72
CA ASN A 338 -23.34 -6.19 -17.42
C ASN A 338 -23.17 -4.84 -16.70
N ILE A 339 -22.18 -4.02 -17.11
CA ILE A 339 -21.87 -2.73 -16.48
C ILE A 339 -23.07 -1.76 -16.48
N PRO A 340 -23.82 -1.59 -17.59
CA PRO A 340 -24.93 -0.65 -17.62
C PRO A 340 -26.02 -0.93 -16.57
N ALA A 341 -26.45 -2.19 -16.46
CA ALA A 341 -27.48 -2.57 -15.50
C ALA A 341 -27.03 -2.37 -14.04
N MET A 342 -25.78 -2.73 -13.74
CA MET A 342 -25.19 -2.52 -12.40
C MET A 342 -25.16 -1.04 -12.01
N LEU A 343 -24.70 -0.16 -12.91
CA LEU A 343 -24.60 1.27 -12.64
C LEU A 343 -25.97 1.95 -12.55
N GLN A 344 -26.92 1.56 -13.41
CA GLN A 344 -28.29 2.06 -13.34
C GLN A 344 -28.97 1.67 -12.02
N ASN A 345 -28.73 0.45 -11.52
CA ASN A 345 -29.23 0.01 -10.22
C ASN A 345 -28.67 0.89 -9.09
N PHE A 346 -27.37 1.20 -9.09
CA PHE A 346 -26.79 2.10 -8.09
C PHE A 346 -27.32 3.54 -8.24
N ASP A 347 -27.41 4.08 -9.46
CA ASP A 347 -27.92 5.43 -9.73
C ASP A 347 -29.38 5.62 -9.29
N GLY A 348 -30.18 4.55 -9.37
CA GLY A 348 -31.56 4.49 -8.90
C GLY A 348 -31.74 4.19 -7.40
N SER A 349 -30.69 3.77 -6.69
CA SER A 349 -30.76 3.35 -5.29
C SER A 349 -30.65 4.51 -4.27
N ASP A 350 -30.75 4.18 -2.98
CA ASP A 350 -30.57 5.10 -1.85
C ASP A 350 -29.11 5.27 -1.42
N VAL A 351 -28.12 4.84 -2.21
CA VAL A 351 -26.71 5.20 -1.95
C VAL A 351 -26.48 6.70 -2.12
N ASP A 352 -25.59 7.28 -1.33
CA ASP A 352 -25.22 8.70 -1.38
C ASP A 352 -24.17 8.97 -2.47
N LEU A 353 -23.33 7.98 -2.77
CA LEU A 353 -22.20 8.06 -3.69
C LEU A 353 -21.95 6.71 -4.35
N ILE A 354 -21.59 6.73 -5.64
CA ILE A 354 -21.06 5.55 -6.34
C ILE A 354 -19.53 5.65 -6.34
N VAL A 355 -18.86 4.61 -5.86
CA VAL A 355 -17.42 4.44 -6.04
C VAL A 355 -17.20 3.51 -7.22
N ALA A 356 -16.77 4.07 -8.35
CA ALA A 356 -16.51 3.32 -9.58
C ALA A 356 -15.06 2.83 -9.59
N MET A 357 -14.88 1.52 -9.61
CA MET A 357 -13.56 0.87 -9.65
C MET A 357 -13.38 0.15 -10.98
N THR A 358 -12.19 0.28 -11.56
CA THR A 358 -11.81 -0.14 -12.93
C THR A 358 -12.30 0.80 -14.04
N THR A 359 -11.43 0.98 -15.03
CA THR A 359 -11.66 1.81 -16.22
C THR A 359 -12.97 1.51 -16.96
N PRO A 360 -13.37 0.25 -17.26
CA PRO A 360 -14.63 0.02 -17.97
C PRO A 360 -15.86 0.44 -17.14
N VAL A 361 -15.82 0.31 -15.81
CA VAL A 361 -16.91 0.78 -14.94
C VAL A 361 -16.94 2.30 -14.88
N ILE A 362 -15.79 2.97 -14.92
CA ILE A 362 -15.69 4.43 -14.96
C ILE A 362 -16.23 4.99 -16.28
N SER A 363 -15.91 4.36 -17.41
CA SER A 363 -16.48 4.68 -18.73
C SER A 363 -18.01 4.55 -18.73
N GLY A 364 -18.52 3.48 -18.13
CA GLY A 364 -19.95 3.31 -17.90
C GLY A 364 -20.52 4.39 -17.00
N ALA A 365 -19.82 4.72 -15.90
CA ALA A 365 -20.29 5.68 -14.91
C ALA A 365 -20.42 7.09 -15.50
N GLY A 366 -19.39 7.58 -16.20
CA GLY A 366 -19.40 8.90 -16.83
C GLY A 366 -20.49 9.05 -17.91
N SER A 367 -20.86 7.96 -18.59
CA SER A 367 -21.87 7.99 -19.65
C SER A 367 -23.30 7.71 -19.16
N LEU A 368 -23.50 6.85 -18.16
CA LEU A 368 -24.81 6.33 -17.76
C LEU A 368 -25.35 6.90 -16.45
N VAL A 369 -24.48 7.22 -15.48
CA VAL A 369 -24.90 7.75 -14.18
C VAL A 369 -25.32 9.21 -14.37
N LYS A 370 -26.51 9.58 -13.90
CA LYS A 370 -27.05 10.94 -14.06
C LYS A 370 -27.44 11.58 -12.74
N ARG A 371 -27.69 10.81 -11.68
CA ARG A 371 -28.28 11.31 -10.43
C ARG A 371 -27.27 11.34 -9.30
N LYS A 372 -26.48 10.28 -9.13
CA LYS A 372 -25.51 10.15 -8.04
C LYS A 372 -24.17 10.77 -8.42
N PRO A 373 -23.44 11.37 -7.47
CA PRO A 373 -22.04 11.67 -7.69
C PRO A 373 -21.23 10.37 -7.82
N VAL A 374 -20.09 10.46 -8.48
CA VAL A 374 -19.16 9.34 -8.71
C VAL A 374 -17.77 9.75 -8.24
N VAL A 375 -17.16 8.94 -7.38
CA VAL A 375 -15.72 9.01 -7.12
C VAL A 375 -15.08 7.74 -7.67
N PHE A 376 -14.06 7.86 -8.50
CA PHE A 376 -13.38 6.69 -9.05
C PHE A 376 -12.03 6.42 -8.41
N THR A 377 -11.61 5.17 -8.48
CA THR A 377 -10.24 4.74 -8.19
C THR A 377 -9.91 3.50 -9.01
N TYR A 378 -8.71 2.93 -8.85
CA TYR A 378 -8.33 1.69 -9.52
C TYR A 378 -8.46 1.84 -11.05
N CYS A 379 -7.94 2.96 -11.58
CA CYS A 379 -8.14 3.38 -12.96
C CYS A 379 -6.82 3.80 -13.60
N THR A 380 -6.37 3.05 -14.61
CA THR A 380 -5.10 3.35 -15.29
C THR A 380 -5.08 4.73 -15.94
N ASP A 381 -6.08 5.05 -16.76
CA ASP A 381 -6.19 6.34 -17.45
C ASP A 381 -7.64 6.83 -17.39
N PRO A 382 -7.96 7.75 -16.46
CA PRO A 382 -9.31 8.27 -16.33
C PRO A 382 -9.74 9.13 -17.52
N LEU A 383 -8.82 9.79 -18.22
CA LEU A 383 -9.17 10.59 -19.40
C LEU A 383 -9.55 9.70 -20.59
N ALA A 384 -8.80 8.61 -20.80
CA ALA A 384 -9.17 7.60 -21.80
C ALA A 384 -10.48 6.87 -21.45
N ALA A 385 -10.83 6.78 -20.17
CA ALA A 385 -12.14 6.30 -19.70
C ALA A 385 -13.27 7.32 -19.92
N GLY A 386 -12.98 8.51 -20.46
CA GLY A 386 -13.97 9.56 -20.68
C GLY A 386 -14.35 10.34 -19.42
N ALA A 387 -13.52 10.32 -18.37
CA ALA A 387 -13.74 11.11 -17.17
C ALA A 387 -13.68 12.62 -17.45
N GLY A 388 -12.99 13.06 -18.50
CA GLY A 388 -12.75 14.47 -18.76
C GLY A 388 -11.82 14.76 -19.93
N GLN A 389 -11.53 16.05 -20.13
CA GLN A 389 -10.51 16.53 -21.06
C GLN A 389 -9.15 16.72 -20.36
N SER A 390 -9.16 17.02 -19.05
CA SER A 390 -7.96 17.13 -18.22
C SER A 390 -8.29 16.81 -16.76
N PHE A 391 -7.27 16.83 -15.91
CA PHE A 391 -7.43 16.49 -14.49
C PHE A 391 -8.23 17.54 -13.71
N THR A 392 -8.36 18.75 -14.26
CA THR A 392 -9.14 19.86 -13.68
C THR A 392 -10.36 20.22 -14.53
N ASN A 393 -10.47 19.69 -15.75
CA ASN A 393 -11.60 19.88 -16.65
C ASN A 393 -12.20 18.50 -16.97
N HIS A 394 -13.02 18.02 -16.04
CA HIS A 394 -13.64 16.69 -16.06
C HIS A 394 -15.16 16.78 -15.90
N LEU A 395 -15.85 15.66 -16.07
CA LEU A 395 -17.29 15.56 -15.94
C LEU A 395 -17.73 16.05 -14.55
N SER A 396 -18.76 16.89 -14.50
CA SER A 396 -19.16 17.60 -13.28
C SER A 396 -19.61 16.71 -12.12
N HIS A 397 -19.99 15.46 -12.41
CA HIS A 397 -20.47 14.49 -11.43
C HIS A 397 -19.42 13.41 -11.10
N LEU A 398 -18.22 13.49 -11.67
CA LEU A 398 -17.22 12.42 -11.60
C LEU A 398 -15.82 12.98 -11.32
N THR A 399 -15.17 12.49 -10.28
CA THR A 399 -13.79 12.82 -9.87
C THR A 399 -13.11 11.56 -9.33
N GLY A 400 -11.81 11.56 -9.02
CA GLY A 400 -11.18 10.38 -8.44
C GLY A 400 -9.67 10.30 -8.56
N ILE A 401 -9.16 9.09 -8.34
CA ILE A 401 -7.74 8.74 -8.34
C ILE A 401 -7.41 7.83 -9.53
N GLY A 402 -6.49 8.25 -10.38
CA GLY A 402 -5.89 7.42 -11.43
C GLY A 402 -4.57 6.76 -10.98
N THR A 403 -4.18 5.70 -11.68
CA THR A 403 -3.07 4.79 -11.35
C THR A 403 -2.37 4.30 -12.62
N PHE A 404 -1.71 5.19 -13.35
CA PHE A 404 -1.02 4.83 -14.59
C PHE A 404 0.27 4.04 -14.31
N PRO A 405 0.52 2.88 -14.96
CA PRO A 405 1.68 2.03 -14.68
C PRO A 405 2.98 2.58 -15.31
N PRO A 406 4.16 2.28 -14.74
CA PRO A 406 5.46 2.73 -15.26
C PRO A 406 5.95 1.85 -16.43
N VAL A 407 5.33 2.01 -17.61
CA VAL A 407 5.57 1.16 -18.80
C VAL A 407 7.05 1.13 -19.24
N GLN A 408 7.71 2.27 -19.29
CA GLN A 408 9.11 2.36 -19.69
C GLN A 408 10.05 1.57 -18.76
N GLU A 409 9.72 1.52 -17.47
CA GLU A 409 10.48 0.75 -16.49
C GLU A 409 10.29 -0.74 -16.67
N MET A 410 9.07 -1.18 -17.01
CA MET A 410 8.81 -2.57 -17.37
C MET A 410 9.68 -3.02 -18.56
N VAL A 411 9.79 -2.19 -19.60
CA VAL A 411 10.67 -2.47 -20.75
C VAL A 411 12.13 -2.61 -20.30
N ASN A 412 12.59 -1.73 -19.42
CA ASN A 412 13.96 -1.79 -18.87
C ASN A 412 14.19 -3.07 -18.05
N LEU A 413 13.23 -3.45 -17.20
CA LEU A 413 13.26 -4.66 -16.38
C LEU A 413 13.33 -5.93 -17.25
N ILE A 414 12.50 -6.01 -18.29
CA ILE A 414 12.50 -7.12 -19.24
C ILE A 414 13.86 -7.24 -19.92
N ARG A 415 14.39 -6.13 -20.45
CA ARG A 415 15.69 -6.11 -21.15
C ARG A 415 16.85 -6.51 -20.23
N ALA A 416 16.80 -6.09 -18.98
CA ALA A 416 17.80 -6.41 -17.99
C ALA A 416 17.75 -7.88 -17.54
N THR A 417 16.56 -8.48 -17.56
CA THR A 417 16.33 -9.86 -17.08
C THR A 417 16.52 -10.91 -18.17
N VAL A 418 16.19 -10.59 -19.42
CA VAL A 418 16.23 -11.52 -20.56
C VAL A 418 17.26 -11.02 -21.59
N PRO A 419 18.52 -11.46 -21.48
CA PRO A 419 19.57 -11.08 -22.42
C PRO A 419 19.20 -11.44 -23.86
N GLY A 420 19.36 -10.49 -24.79
CA GLY A 420 19.06 -10.72 -26.20
C GLY A 420 17.57 -10.76 -26.56
N ILE A 421 16.69 -10.25 -25.70
CA ILE A 421 15.26 -10.10 -26.00
C ILE A 421 15.05 -9.30 -27.31
N LYS A 422 14.20 -9.82 -28.19
CA LYS A 422 13.79 -9.29 -29.49
C LYS A 422 12.28 -9.28 -29.68
N SER A 423 11.54 -10.14 -28.99
CA SER A 423 10.08 -10.23 -29.09
C SER A 423 9.43 -10.51 -27.75
N VAL A 424 8.42 -9.72 -27.40
CA VAL A 424 7.63 -9.83 -26.16
C VAL A 424 6.16 -9.94 -26.54
N GLY A 425 5.45 -10.92 -25.98
CA GLY A 425 4.02 -11.12 -26.20
C GLY A 425 3.17 -10.41 -25.16
N THR A 426 2.11 -9.74 -25.59
CA THR A 426 1.09 -9.14 -24.70
C THR A 426 -0.31 -9.55 -25.13
N ILE A 427 -1.18 -9.79 -24.15
CA ILE A 427 -2.59 -10.16 -24.36
C ILE A 427 -3.45 -9.08 -23.73
N TYR A 428 -4.43 -8.56 -24.45
CA TYR A 428 -5.34 -7.55 -23.91
C TYR A 428 -6.73 -7.57 -24.53
N ASN A 429 -7.72 -7.09 -23.81
CA ASN A 429 -9.05 -6.84 -24.35
C ASN A 429 -9.06 -5.52 -25.12
N ALA A 430 -9.24 -5.59 -26.45
CA ALA A 430 -9.26 -4.40 -27.30
C ALA A 430 -10.42 -3.44 -26.99
N SER A 431 -11.46 -3.91 -26.28
CA SER A 431 -12.58 -3.09 -25.83
C SER A 431 -12.25 -2.26 -24.58
N GLU A 432 -11.21 -2.62 -23.82
CA GLU A 432 -10.77 -1.92 -22.61
C GLU A 432 -9.87 -0.72 -22.93
N ALA A 433 -10.30 0.49 -22.55
CA ALA A 433 -9.59 1.73 -22.84
C ALA A 433 -8.23 1.84 -22.13
N ASN A 434 -8.13 1.34 -20.90
CA ASN A 434 -6.90 1.20 -20.12
C ASN A 434 -5.86 0.40 -20.90
N SER A 435 -6.24 -0.81 -21.34
CA SER A 435 -5.32 -1.71 -22.01
C SER A 435 -4.86 -1.15 -23.35
N ARG A 436 -5.76 -0.56 -24.14
CA ARG A 436 -5.38 0.12 -25.39
C ARG A 436 -4.34 1.20 -25.15
N LYS A 437 -4.52 2.03 -24.10
CA LYS A 437 -3.60 3.12 -23.80
C LYS A 437 -2.24 2.61 -23.34
N VAL A 438 -2.21 1.64 -22.43
CA VAL A 438 -0.96 1.05 -21.95
C VAL A 438 -0.22 0.35 -23.09
N VAL A 439 -0.91 -0.38 -23.94
CA VAL A 439 -0.32 -1.04 -25.12
C VAL A 439 0.16 -0.02 -26.16
N GLU A 440 -0.55 1.11 -26.34
CA GLU A 440 -0.09 2.22 -27.19
C GLU A 440 1.26 2.78 -26.72
N VAL A 441 1.39 3.07 -25.42
CA VAL A 441 2.65 3.54 -24.82
C VAL A 441 3.72 2.46 -24.90
N ALA A 442 3.39 1.21 -24.54
CA ALA A 442 4.30 0.08 -24.59
C ALA A 442 4.85 -0.14 -26.00
N ARG A 443 4.02 0.02 -27.03
CA ARG A 443 4.45 -0.11 -28.44
C ARG A 443 5.56 0.88 -28.76
N GLY A 444 5.46 2.13 -28.29
CA GLY A 444 6.51 3.14 -28.44
C GLY A 444 7.78 2.75 -27.68
N ASP A 445 7.64 2.39 -26.40
CA ASP A 445 8.78 2.10 -25.52
C ASP A 445 9.55 0.83 -25.94
N PHE A 446 8.85 -0.23 -26.34
CA PHE A 446 9.46 -1.45 -26.88
C PHE A 446 10.13 -1.19 -28.24
N ALA A 447 9.51 -0.42 -29.13
CA ALA A 447 10.11 -0.06 -30.41
C ALA A 447 11.41 0.74 -30.21
N ASN A 448 11.42 1.71 -29.29
CA ASN A 448 12.62 2.47 -28.92
C ASN A 448 13.72 1.57 -28.33
N ALA A 449 13.35 0.50 -27.64
CA ALA A 449 14.28 -0.52 -27.14
C ALA A 449 14.72 -1.55 -28.19
N GLY A 450 14.22 -1.49 -29.42
CA GLY A 450 14.51 -2.44 -30.49
C GLY A 450 13.90 -3.84 -30.26
N ILE A 451 12.79 -3.90 -29.53
CA ILE A 451 12.05 -5.11 -29.17
C ILE A 451 10.68 -5.05 -29.87
N LYS A 452 10.28 -6.13 -30.53
CA LYS A 452 8.95 -6.26 -31.12
C LYS A 452 7.93 -6.61 -30.03
N LEU A 453 6.87 -5.81 -29.92
CA LEU A 453 5.71 -6.15 -29.11
C LEU A 453 4.70 -6.92 -29.97
N GLU A 454 4.54 -8.22 -29.70
CA GLU A 454 3.55 -9.08 -30.37
C GLU A 454 2.23 -9.01 -29.60
N GLU A 455 1.21 -8.48 -30.23
CA GLU A 455 -0.10 -8.24 -29.62
C GLU A 455 -1.06 -9.40 -29.93
N ALA A 456 -1.83 -9.85 -28.93
CA ALA A 456 -3.00 -10.70 -29.11
C ALA A 456 -4.20 -10.07 -28.41
N THR A 457 -5.30 -9.87 -29.15
CA THR A 457 -6.51 -9.31 -28.58
C THR A 457 -7.50 -10.40 -28.18
N VAL A 458 -8.23 -10.17 -27.10
CA VAL A 458 -9.31 -11.05 -26.61
C VAL A 458 -10.60 -10.25 -26.44
N THR A 459 -11.74 -10.96 -26.37
CA THR A 459 -13.03 -10.34 -26.05
C THR A 459 -13.56 -10.75 -24.68
N GLY A 460 -13.15 -11.93 -24.19
CA GLY A 460 -13.46 -12.42 -22.85
C GLY A 460 -12.35 -13.33 -22.29
N SER A 461 -12.50 -13.72 -21.03
CA SER A 461 -11.52 -14.55 -20.31
C SER A 461 -11.34 -15.95 -20.90
N SER A 462 -12.34 -16.47 -21.61
CA SER A 462 -12.29 -17.76 -22.32
C SER A 462 -11.27 -17.80 -23.46
N ASP A 463 -11.00 -16.66 -24.09
CA ASP A 463 -10.16 -16.57 -25.29
C ASP A 463 -8.65 -16.51 -24.93
N VAL A 464 -8.35 -16.24 -23.65
CA VAL A 464 -6.99 -15.92 -23.17
C VAL A 464 -6.01 -17.08 -23.37
N LEU A 465 -6.44 -18.34 -23.19
CA LEU A 465 -5.57 -19.49 -23.43
C LEU A 465 -5.11 -19.56 -24.89
N GLN A 466 -6.04 -19.39 -25.82
CA GLN A 466 -5.76 -19.46 -27.25
C GLN A 466 -4.86 -18.30 -27.68
N ALA A 467 -5.10 -17.09 -27.16
CA ALA A 467 -4.25 -15.93 -27.38
C ALA A 467 -2.82 -16.15 -26.88
N ALA A 468 -2.65 -16.70 -25.67
CA ALA A 468 -1.34 -17.05 -25.12
C ALA A 468 -0.62 -18.09 -25.98
N GLN A 469 -1.31 -19.16 -26.39
CA GLN A 469 -0.75 -20.20 -27.28
C GLN A 469 -0.37 -19.66 -28.66
N ALA A 470 -1.14 -18.72 -29.20
CA ALA A 470 -0.83 -18.06 -30.46
C ALA A 470 0.46 -17.23 -30.35
N LEU A 471 0.66 -16.50 -29.25
CA LEU A 471 1.90 -15.75 -28.99
C LEU A 471 3.11 -16.68 -28.86
N VAL A 472 2.97 -17.80 -28.14
CA VAL A 472 4.03 -18.83 -28.07
C VAL A 472 4.38 -19.34 -29.48
N SER A 473 3.38 -19.67 -30.30
CA SER A 473 3.59 -20.12 -31.68
C SER A 473 4.25 -19.06 -32.58
N ARG A 474 4.07 -17.77 -32.28
CA ARG A 474 4.77 -16.66 -32.96
C ARG A 474 6.21 -16.46 -32.49
N GLY A 475 6.69 -17.25 -31.52
CA GLY A 475 8.08 -17.22 -31.08
C GLY A 475 8.44 -16.04 -30.18
N VAL A 476 7.48 -15.55 -29.37
CA VAL A 476 7.79 -14.56 -28.32
C VAL A 476 8.77 -15.15 -27.31
N GLN A 477 9.63 -14.32 -26.73
CA GLN A 477 10.68 -14.74 -25.79
C GLN A 477 10.34 -14.42 -24.33
N ALA A 478 9.31 -13.61 -24.11
CA ALA A 478 8.75 -13.29 -22.80
C ALA A 478 7.29 -12.86 -22.97
N PHE A 479 6.52 -12.93 -21.88
CA PHE A 479 5.21 -12.30 -21.78
C PHE A 479 5.30 -10.99 -20.98
N TYR A 480 4.58 -9.97 -21.43
CA TYR A 480 4.26 -8.78 -20.66
C TYR A 480 2.73 -8.67 -20.55
N ILE A 481 2.21 -8.88 -19.35
CA ILE A 481 0.81 -8.72 -19.04
C ILE A 481 0.64 -7.43 -18.23
N GLN A 482 -0.02 -6.47 -18.84
CA GLN A 482 -0.47 -5.20 -18.32
C GLN A 482 -1.77 -5.34 -17.51
N GLY A 483 -2.17 -4.27 -16.81
CA GLY A 483 -3.38 -4.16 -15.97
C GLY A 483 -4.69 -4.18 -16.76
N ASP A 484 -4.96 -5.28 -17.44
CA ASP A 484 -6.18 -5.58 -18.17
C ASP A 484 -7.11 -6.43 -17.33
N ASN A 485 -8.35 -5.96 -17.18
CA ASN A 485 -9.29 -6.56 -16.25
C ASN A 485 -9.73 -7.95 -16.73
N THR A 486 -9.90 -8.14 -18.04
CA THR A 486 -10.27 -9.42 -18.65
C THR A 486 -9.17 -10.46 -18.49
N VAL A 487 -7.92 -10.10 -18.78
CA VAL A 487 -6.78 -11.02 -18.68
C VAL A 487 -6.44 -11.33 -17.23
N ALA A 488 -6.62 -10.38 -16.30
CA ALA A 488 -6.44 -10.61 -14.86
C ALA A 488 -7.30 -11.77 -14.33
N GLN A 489 -8.53 -11.93 -14.83
CA GLN A 489 -9.42 -13.05 -14.45
C GLN A 489 -8.88 -14.42 -14.90
N ALA A 490 -8.14 -14.44 -16.01
CA ALA A 490 -7.55 -15.65 -16.58
C ALA A 490 -6.02 -15.67 -16.44
N PHE A 491 -5.45 -14.94 -15.49
CA PHE A 491 -4.00 -14.78 -15.37
C PHE A 491 -3.27 -16.12 -15.21
N ASP A 492 -3.81 -17.03 -14.40
CA ASP A 492 -3.21 -18.36 -14.17
C ASP A 492 -3.14 -19.20 -15.46
N VAL A 493 -4.02 -18.95 -16.43
CA VAL A 493 -4.01 -19.57 -17.76
C VAL A 493 -2.81 -19.07 -18.56
N VAL A 494 -2.50 -17.77 -18.51
CA VAL A 494 -1.32 -17.18 -19.14
C VAL A 494 -0.05 -17.70 -18.47
N VAL A 495 -0.03 -17.77 -17.14
CA VAL A 495 1.09 -18.33 -16.36
C VAL A 495 1.35 -19.77 -16.75
N LYS A 496 0.30 -20.58 -16.90
CA LYS A 496 0.43 -21.97 -17.35
C LYS A 496 1.03 -22.03 -18.76
N ALA A 497 0.52 -21.25 -19.71
CA ALA A 497 1.04 -21.23 -21.07
C ALA A 497 2.52 -20.79 -21.13
N ALA A 498 2.88 -19.76 -20.36
CA ALA A 498 4.26 -19.29 -20.23
C ALA A 498 5.17 -20.36 -19.60
N THR A 499 4.69 -21.03 -18.54
CA THR A 499 5.43 -22.10 -17.85
C THR A 499 5.67 -23.30 -18.76
N ASP A 500 4.64 -23.76 -19.48
CA ASP A 500 4.74 -24.88 -20.42
C ASP A 500 5.72 -24.56 -21.57
N ALA A 501 5.75 -23.31 -22.02
CA ALA A 501 6.67 -22.80 -23.03
C ALA A 501 8.06 -22.41 -22.48
N ARG A 502 8.26 -22.47 -21.15
CA ARG A 502 9.47 -21.99 -20.43
C ARG A 502 9.83 -20.53 -20.73
N LEU A 503 8.82 -19.67 -20.85
CA LEU A 503 8.99 -18.24 -21.09
C LEU A 503 8.80 -17.44 -19.79
N PRO A 504 9.66 -16.43 -19.51
CA PRO A 504 9.46 -15.51 -18.41
C PRO A 504 8.21 -14.63 -18.63
N LEU A 505 7.41 -14.47 -17.59
CA LEU A 505 6.21 -13.62 -17.58
C LEU A 505 6.44 -12.43 -16.66
N PHE A 506 6.28 -11.23 -17.19
CA PHE A 506 6.36 -9.97 -16.47
C PHE A 506 4.98 -9.34 -16.35
N ASN A 507 4.71 -8.67 -15.23
CA ASN A 507 3.40 -8.07 -14.98
C ASN A 507 3.51 -6.71 -14.29
N ASP A 508 2.66 -5.76 -14.67
CA ASP A 508 2.65 -4.40 -14.12
C ASP A 508 1.85 -4.27 -12.82
N ASP A 509 1.40 -5.39 -12.26
CA ASP A 509 0.75 -5.48 -10.96
C ASP A 509 1.64 -6.29 -9.98
N PRO A 510 2.21 -5.63 -8.95
CA PRO A 510 3.08 -6.28 -7.97
C PRO A 510 2.42 -7.43 -7.21
N ASP A 511 1.08 -7.42 -7.08
CA ASP A 511 0.33 -8.41 -6.31
C ASP A 511 0.20 -9.76 -7.05
N PHE A 512 0.54 -9.80 -8.36
CA PHE A 512 0.62 -11.02 -9.15
C PHE A 512 2.00 -11.71 -9.11
N ALA A 513 3.00 -11.16 -8.43
CA ALA A 513 4.33 -11.76 -8.32
C ALA A 513 4.30 -13.17 -7.71
N ALA A 514 3.41 -13.39 -6.72
CA ALA A 514 3.21 -14.69 -6.09
C ALA A 514 2.47 -15.71 -6.99
N ARG A 515 1.89 -15.25 -8.12
CA ARG A 515 1.05 -16.05 -9.02
C ARG A 515 1.79 -16.53 -10.27
N GLY A 516 3.12 -16.48 -10.29
CA GLY A 516 3.94 -17.06 -11.36
C GLY A 516 4.50 -16.07 -12.37
N ALA A 517 4.42 -14.76 -12.08
CA ALA A 517 5.29 -13.78 -12.74
C ALA A 517 6.74 -13.91 -12.24
N VAL A 518 7.70 -13.74 -13.13
CA VAL A 518 9.13 -13.73 -12.78
C VAL A 518 9.51 -12.42 -12.12
N ALA A 519 8.93 -11.30 -12.57
CA ALA A 519 9.09 -10.01 -11.95
C ALA A 519 7.86 -9.14 -12.21
N CYS A 520 7.57 -8.26 -11.26
CA CYS A 520 6.54 -7.25 -11.38
C CYS A 520 7.10 -5.87 -11.07
N VAL A 521 6.72 -4.86 -11.87
CA VAL A 521 6.96 -3.45 -11.56
C VAL A 521 5.69 -2.65 -11.84
N GLY A 522 5.13 -2.06 -10.79
CA GLY A 522 3.75 -1.62 -10.85
C GLY A 522 3.33 -0.64 -9.77
N VAL A 523 2.06 -0.22 -9.86
CA VAL A 523 1.43 0.72 -8.95
C VAL A 523 0.65 -0.05 -7.89
N GLY A 524 1.13 -0.04 -6.64
CA GLY A 524 0.42 -0.73 -5.55
C GLY A 524 -0.99 -0.15 -5.35
N TYR A 525 -2.02 -1.01 -5.33
CA TYR A 525 -3.41 -0.55 -5.33
C TYR A 525 -3.98 -0.20 -3.96
N TYR A 526 -3.33 -0.60 -2.86
CA TYR A 526 -3.71 -0.18 -1.51
C TYR A 526 -3.67 1.34 -1.38
N GLU A 527 -2.59 1.98 -1.84
CA GLU A 527 -2.43 3.43 -1.72
C GLU A 527 -3.38 4.21 -2.63
N SER A 528 -3.70 3.65 -3.79
CA SER A 528 -4.76 4.20 -4.64
C SER A 528 -6.11 4.19 -3.93
N GLY A 529 -6.46 3.09 -3.27
CA GLY A 529 -7.66 2.99 -2.46
C GLY A 529 -7.65 3.98 -1.29
N ARG A 530 -6.53 4.05 -0.55
CA ARG A 530 -6.37 4.95 0.59
C ARG A 530 -6.45 6.42 0.20
N ALA A 531 -5.86 6.79 -0.93
CA ALA A 531 -5.96 8.13 -1.48
C ALA A 531 -7.40 8.49 -1.87
N ALA A 532 -8.17 7.53 -2.39
CA ALA A 532 -9.56 7.75 -2.78
C ALA A 532 -10.50 8.02 -1.60
N ALA A 533 -10.13 7.65 -0.37
CA ALA A 533 -10.94 7.94 0.83
C ALA A 533 -11.20 9.44 1.03
N ARG A 534 -10.23 10.30 0.70
CA ARG A 534 -10.36 11.75 0.86
C ARG A 534 -11.39 12.36 -0.10
N PRO A 535 -11.33 12.16 -1.43
CA PRO A 535 -12.37 12.65 -2.34
C PRO A 535 -13.73 11.97 -2.07
N ILE A 536 -13.78 10.70 -1.66
CA ILE A 536 -15.02 10.04 -1.22
C ILE A 536 -15.68 10.85 -0.08
N LEU A 537 -14.94 11.13 1.00
CA LEU A 537 -15.49 11.84 2.14
C LEU A 537 -15.89 13.29 1.79
N ARG A 538 -15.10 14.00 0.97
CA ARG A 538 -15.44 15.36 0.51
C ARG A 538 -16.81 15.38 -0.19
N VAL A 539 -17.04 14.44 -1.08
CA VAL A 539 -18.32 14.31 -1.80
C VAL A 539 -19.45 13.91 -0.87
N LEU A 540 -19.23 12.97 0.06
CA LEU A 540 -20.23 12.60 1.08
C LEU A 540 -20.61 13.78 1.98
N LEU A 541 -19.68 14.69 2.26
CA LEU A 541 -19.93 15.92 3.02
C LEU A 541 -20.60 17.04 2.21
N GLY A 542 -20.88 16.81 0.92
CA GLY A 542 -21.65 17.70 0.07
C GLY A 542 -20.82 18.56 -0.88
N GLU A 543 -19.51 18.32 -0.98
CA GLU A 543 -18.70 18.96 -2.01
C GLU A 543 -19.02 18.39 -3.40
N SER A 544 -19.17 19.26 -4.39
CA SER A 544 -19.43 18.83 -5.77
C SER A 544 -18.19 18.16 -6.36
N PRO A 545 -18.33 16.98 -7.02
CA PRO A 545 -17.22 16.36 -7.74
C PRO A 545 -16.50 17.32 -8.70
N ALA A 546 -17.24 18.22 -9.37
CA ALA A 546 -16.68 19.23 -10.28
C ALA A 546 -15.61 20.15 -9.65
N GLY A 547 -15.63 20.32 -8.32
CA GLY A 547 -14.66 21.13 -7.58
C GLY A 547 -13.44 20.34 -7.08
N ILE A 548 -13.40 19.04 -7.34
CA ILE A 548 -12.35 18.12 -6.88
C ILE A 548 -11.55 17.67 -8.09
N PRO A 549 -10.30 18.13 -8.29
CA PRO A 549 -9.46 17.65 -9.37
C PRO A 549 -9.26 16.14 -9.32
N ILE A 550 -9.13 15.52 -10.49
CA ILE A 550 -8.60 14.16 -10.62
C ILE A 550 -7.13 14.21 -10.20
N GLU A 551 -6.71 13.22 -9.41
CA GLU A 551 -5.32 13.05 -9.01
C GLU A 551 -4.79 11.72 -9.54
N ASN A 552 -3.49 11.62 -9.78
CA ASN A 552 -2.83 10.34 -10.03
C ASN A 552 -2.01 9.97 -8.80
N VAL A 553 -2.27 8.79 -8.24
CA VAL A 553 -1.49 8.24 -7.13
C VAL A 553 -0.88 6.93 -7.60
N SER A 554 0.44 6.92 -7.70
CA SER A 554 1.22 5.74 -8.06
C SER A 554 2.36 5.57 -7.07
N GLN A 555 2.31 4.47 -6.31
CA GLN A 555 3.49 4.01 -5.57
C GLN A 555 4.15 2.89 -6.36
N ARG A 556 5.33 3.17 -6.88
CA ARG A 556 6.15 2.19 -7.57
C ARG A 556 6.53 1.06 -6.62
N ARG A 557 6.28 -0.17 -7.05
CA ARG A 557 6.69 -1.39 -6.34
C ARG A 557 7.38 -2.37 -7.28
N LEU A 558 8.51 -2.91 -6.85
CA LEU A 558 9.32 -3.90 -7.56
C LEU A 558 9.35 -5.22 -6.77
N LEU A 559 8.79 -6.28 -7.36
CA LEU A 559 8.89 -7.64 -6.83
C LEU A 559 9.60 -8.56 -7.81
N LEU A 560 10.54 -9.33 -7.29
CA LEU A 560 11.34 -10.28 -8.05
C LEU A 560 11.15 -11.70 -7.52
N ASN A 561 10.94 -12.66 -8.43
CA ASN A 561 10.87 -14.08 -8.11
C ASN A 561 12.18 -14.76 -8.52
N GLU A 562 13.21 -14.62 -7.68
CA GLU A 562 14.55 -15.18 -7.93
C GLU A 562 14.55 -16.72 -8.09
N ALA A 563 13.62 -17.41 -7.43
CA ALA A 563 13.48 -18.86 -7.56
C ALA A 563 12.98 -19.25 -8.95
N LEU A 564 11.95 -18.56 -9.46
CA LEU A 564 11.42 -18.77 -10.80
C LEU A 564 12.41 -18.34 -11.89
N ALA A 565 13.08 -17.20 -11.68
CA ALA A 565 14.13 -16.71 -12.60
C ALA A 565 15.22 -17.78 -12.81
N ARG A 566 15.74 -18.36 -11.72
CA ARG A 566 16.72 -19.45 -11.79
C ARG A 566 16.20 -20.69 -12.53
N LYS A 567 14.92 -21.06 -12.32
CA LYS A 567 14.30 -22.20 -13.03
C LYS A 567 14.17 -21.96 -14.53
N LEU A 568 13.94 -20.70 -14.93
CA LEU A 568 13.81 -20.29 -16.33
C LEU A 568 15.16 -19.97 -16.98
N GLY A 569 16.27 -20.04 -16.24
CA GLY A 569 17.61 -19.72 -16.74
C GLY A 569 17.83 -18.23 -16.99
N VAL A 570 17.03 -17.36 -16.37
CA VAL A 570 17.18 -15.90 -16.41
C VAL A 570 17.72 -15.38 -15.07
N ALA A 571 18.39 -14.23 -15.11
CA ALA A 571 19.03 -13.65 -13.92
C ALA A 571 18.67 -12.16 -13.81
N PHE A 572 18.47 -11.70 -12.59
CA PHE A 572 18.31 -10.29 -12.30
C PHE A 572 19.67 -9.63 -12.07
N PRO A 573 19.89 -8.40 -12.56
CA PRO A 573 21.01 -7.56 -12.11
C PRO A 573 21.02 -7.41 -10.58
N ALA A 574 22.22 -7.42 -9.99
CA ALA A 574 22.40 -7.31 -8.54
C ALA A 574 21.75 -6.05 -7.94
N GLU A 575 21.73 -4.95 -8.70
CA GLU A 575 21.11 -3.68 -8.32
C GLU A 575 19.59 -3.83 -8.10
N LEU A 576 18.89 -4.51 -9.02
CA LEU A 576 17.46 -4.76 -8.90
C LEU A 576 17.14 -5.72 -7.75
N VAL A 577 18.00 -6.71 -7.50
CA VAL A 577 17.86 -7.62 -6.35
C VAL A 577 18.00 -6.86 -5.03
N ALA A 578 19.01 -5.98 -4.92
CA ALA A 578 19.23 -5.16 -3.72
C ALA A 578 18.05 -4.20 -3.48
N GLU A 579 17.53 -3.59 -4.54
CA GLU A 579 16.37 -2.71 -4.50
C GLU A 579 15.10 -3.44 -4.03
N ALA A 580 14.78 -4.59 -4.64
CA ALA A 580 13.63 -5.41 -4.26
C ALA A 580 13.75 -5.94 -2.82
N ALA A 581 14.97 -6.27 -2.35
CA ALA A 581 15.22 -6.66 -0.97
C ALA A 581 14.94 -5.53 0.02
N LYS A 582 15.32 -4.29 -0.33
CA LYS A 582 15.04 -3.09 0.47
C LYS A 582 13.54 -2.80 0.50
N GLU A 583 12.86 -2.93 -0.63
CA GLU A 583 11.41 -2.75 -0.71
C GLU A 583 10.67 -3.81 0.11
N LYS A 584 11.07 -5.08 0.02
CA LYS A 584 10.55 -6.16 0.87
C LYS A 584 10.79 -5.89 2.36
N ALA A 585 11.96 -5.38 2.73
CA ALA A 585 12.25 -4.98 4.11
C ALA A 585 11.37 -3.83 4.57
N THR A 586 11.08 -2.86 3.69
CA THR A 586 10.23 -1.70 3.95
C THR A 586 8.76 -2.11 4.04
N ALA A 587 8.27 -2.99 3.16
CA ALA A 587 6.93 -3.56 3.20
C ALA A 587 6.71 -4.44 4.43
N VAL A 588 7.73 -5.20 4.86
CA VAL A 588 7.70 -5.93 6.15
C VAL A 588 7.72 -4.96 7.33
N ALA A 589 8.44 -3.84 7.25
CA ALA A 589 8.42 -2.79 8.26
C ALA A 589 7.08 -2.03 8.31
N ALA A 590 6.45 -1.79 7.15
CA ALA A 590 5.15 -1.14 7.00
C ALA A 590 3.99 -2.06 7.41
N ALA A 591 4.06 -3.36 7.09
CA ALA A 591 3.14 -4.38 7.60
C ALA A 591 3.29 -4.55 9.12
N LYS A 592 4.49 -4.34 9.67
CA LYS A 592 4.72 -4.19 11.11
C LYS A 592 4.28 -2.84 11.68
N ALA A 593 4.03 -1.83 10.83
CA ALA A 593 3.55 -0.50 11.21
C ALA A 593 2.02 -0.36 11.15
N GLY A 594 1.28 -1.45 10.87
CA GLY A 594 -0.16 -1.51 11.05
C GLY A 594 -0.52 -1.39 12.53
N VAL A 595 -1.04 -0.20 12.91
CA VAL A 595 -1.34 0.26 14.27
C VAL A 595 -0.11 0.17 15.20
N GLU A 596 0.50 1.31 15.52
CA GLU A 596 1.47 1.37 16.62
C GLU A 596 0.74 1.04 17.94
N ILE A 597 0.71 -0.25 18.30
CA ILE A 597 0.08 -0.76 19.52
C ILE A 597 1.00 -0.45 20.70
N LYS A 598 0.88 0.78 21.22
CA LYS A 598 1.65 1.23 22.36
C LYS A 598 1.30 0.41 23.61
N PRO A 599 2.27 0.16 24.50
CA PRO A 599 1.99 -0.49 25.76
C PRO A 599 0.95 0.28 26.57
N PRO A 600 -0.03 -0.42 27.17
CA PRO A 600 -1.12 0.21 27.88
C PRO A 600 -0.65 0.78 29.21
N SER A 601 -1.30 1.84 29.66
CA SER A 601 -1.10 2.37 31.02
C SER A 601 -1.70 1.46 32.11
N ARG A 602 -2.60 0.55 31.75
CA ARG A 602 -3.21 -0.44 32.66
C ARG A 602 -2.66 -1.84 32.41
N LYS A 603 -2.60 -2.64 33.47
CA LYS A 603 -2.22 -4.06 33.40
C LYS A 603 -3.41 -4.93 32.97
N PHE A 604 -3.24 -5.76 31.95
CA PHE A 604 -4.23 -6.74 31.48
C PHE A 604 -3.99 -8.13 32.09
N ARG A 605 -5.02 -8.94 32.29
CA ARG A 605 -4.92 -10.37 32.56
C ARG A 605 -5.24 -11.14 31.29
N ILE A 606 -4.35 -12.05 30.94
CA ILE A 606 -4.45 -12.90 29.76
C ILE A 606 -4.33 -14.35 30.24
N ASP A 607 -5.33 -15.15 29.92
CA ASP A 607 -5.29 -16.60 30.14
C ASP A 607 -5.00 -17.30 28.82
N LEU A 608 -3.81 -17.90 28.71
CA LEU A 608 -3.46 -18.79 27.61
C LEU A 608 -3.79 -20.22 28.04
N ILE A 609 -4.78 -20.80 27.38
CA ILE A 609 -5.34 -22.10 27.70
C ILE A 609 -4.92 -23.09 26.62
N GLU A 610 -4.35 -24.22 27.05
CA GLU A 610 -3.89 -25.30 26.18
C GLU A 610 -4.41 -26.65 26.64
N TYR A 611 -4.57 -27.56 25.69
CA TYR A 611 -5.08 -28.89 25.97
C TYR A 611 -4.01 -29.80 26.59
N LEU A 612 -2.80 -29.80 26.04
CA LEU A 612 -1.69 -30.64 26.46
C LEU A 612 -0.38 -29.90 26.18
N ASP A 613 0.63 -30.07 27.03
CA ASP A 613 1.94 -29.48 26.81
C ASP A 613 2.69 -30.25 25.73
N THR A 614 3.20 -29.56 24.71
CA THR A 614 3.99 -30.15 23.64
C THR A 614 5.01 -29.15 23.10
N PRO A 615 6.11 -29.61 22.48
CA PRO A 615 7.07 -28.70 21.83
C PRO A 615 6.42 -27.76 20.80
N ASN A 616 5.34 -28.19 20.15
CA ASN A 616 4.58 -27.37 19.20
C ASN A 616 3.85 -26.21 19.88
N VAL A 617 3.29 -26.48 21.06
CA VAL A 617 2.62 -25.49 21.90
C VAL A 617 3.65 -24.49 22.44
N GLU A 618 4.79 -24.96 22.94
CA GLU A 618 5.89 -24.09 23.40
C GLU A 618 6.37 -23.12 22.29
N LEU A 619 6.53 -23.60 21.05
CA LEU A 619 6.91 -22.76 19.90
C LEU A 619 5.87 -21.67 19.63
N SER A 620 4.59 -22.01 19.64
CA SER A 620 3.49 -21.05 19.43
C SER A 620 3.39 -20.05 20.58
N GLN A 621 3.48 -20.50 21.84
CA GLN A 621 3.52 -19.64 23.02
C GLN A 621 4.68 -18.65 22.94
N LYS A 622 5.87 -19.13 22.56
CA LYS A 622 7.06 -18.28 22.39
C LYS A 622 6.80 -17.21 21.33
N GLY A 623 6.22 -17.58 20.18
CA GLY A 623 5.87 -16.62 19.13
C GLY A 623 4.89 -15.54 19.62
N VAL A 624 3.88 -15.92 20.41
CA VAL A 624 2.95 -14.96 21.04
C VAL A 624 3.71 -13.99 21.95
N LEU A 625 4.56 -14.51 22.84
CA LEU A 625 5.34 -13.68 23.76
C LEU A 625 6.33 -12.75 23.04
N ASP A 626 7.01 -13.25 22.00
CA ASP A 626 7.98 -12.47 21.22
C ASP A 626 7.26 -11.36 20.43
N ALA A 627 6.02 -11.57 19.98
CA ALA A 627 5.18 -10.51 19.39
C ALA A 627 4.85 -9.40 20.40
N PHE A 628 4.46 -9.77 21.62
CA PHE A 628 4.21 -8.82 22.71
C PHE A 628 5.47 -8.03 23.04
N GLN A 629 6.61 -8.71 23.22
CA GLN A 629 7.89 -8.09 23.51
C GLN A 629 8.32 -7.13 22.39
N SER A 630 8.15 -7.54 21.13
CA SER A 630 8.48 -6.71 19.96
C SER A 630 7.63 -5.45 19.87
N ALA A 631 6.41 -5.47 20.40
CA ALA A 631 5.53 -4.30 20.55
C ALA A 631 5.83 -3.47 21.81
N GLY A 632 6.87 -3.82 22.59
CA GLY A 632 7.21 -3.15 23.85
C GLY A 632 6.34 -3.54 25.05
N TRP A 633 5.46 -4.54 24.89
CA TRP A 633 4.65 -5.06 26.00
C TRP A 633 5.51 -5.97 26.86
N GLN A 634 5.59 -5.67 28.16
CA GLN A 634 6.42 -6.40 29.12
C GLN A 634 5.49 -7.17 30.04
N ARG A 635 5.80 -8.46 30.22
CA ARG A 635 5.11 -9.31 31.19
C ARG A 635 5.28 -8.71 32.59
N ASP A 636 4.23 -8.82 33.38
CA ASP A 636 4.06 -8.31 34.74
C ASP A 636 4.04 -6.79 34.90
N VAL A 637 4.40 -6.04 33.86
CA VAL A 637 4.22 -4.58 33.77
C VAL A 637 2.91 -4.25 33.06
N HIS A 638 2.78 -4.67 31.80
CA HIS A 638 1.64 -4.36 30.94
C HIS A 638 0.57 -5.45 30.93
N PHE A 639 0.96 -6.69 31.21
CA PHE A 639 0.03 -7.82 31.30
C PHE A 639 0.52 -8.91 32.26
N GLU A 640 -0.41 -9.59 32.91
CA GLU A 640 -0.21 -10.86 33.59
C GLU A 640 -0.61 -11.98 32.64
N LEU A 641 0.31 -12.89 32.35
CA LEU A 641 0.02 -14.10 31.58
C LEU A 641 -0.12 -15.30 32.51
N ARG A 642 -1.30 -15.92 32.49
CA ARG A 642 -1.63 -17.15 33.20
C ARG A 642 -1.67 -18.29 32.19
N LEU A 643 -0.71 -19.21 32.31
CA LEU A 643 -0.68 -20.43 31.51
C LEU A 643 -1.54 -21.50 32.18
N ARG A 644 -2.48 -22.08 31.43
CA ARG A 644 -3.40 -23.11 31.92
C ARG A 644 -3.36 -24.34 31.04
N ASN A 645 -2.87 -25.44 31.61
CA ASN A 645 -2.74 -26.72 30.91
C ASN A 645 -3.79 -27.72 31.37
N ALA A 646 -4.64 -28.18 30.46
CA ALA A 646 -5.71 -29.11 30.77
C ALA A 646 -5.25 -30.58 30.93
N GLN A 647 -3.98 -30.87 30.72
CA GLN A 647 -3.36 -32.20 30.87
C GLN A 647 -4.06 -33.29 30.05
N GLY A 648 -4.60 -32.93 28.89
CA GLY A 648 -5.33 -33.84 28.01
C GLY A 648 -6.75 -34.17 28.48
N ASP A 649 -7.32 -33.44 29.46
CA ASP A 649 -8.65 -33.69 30.00
C ASP A 649 -9.65 -32.56 29.65
N MET A 650 -10.73 -32.91 28.95
CA MET A 650 -11.74 -31.94 28.50
C MET A 650 -12.60 -31.34 29.63
N ALA A 651 -12.75 -32.04 30.76
CA ALA A 651 -13.47 -31.52 31.93
C ALA A 651 -12.62 -30.50 32.68
N ILE A 652 -11.31 -30.77 32.82
CA ILE A 652 -10.34 -29.79 33.32
C ILE A 652 -10.30 -28.57 32.39
N LEU A 653 -10.21 -28.78 31.08
CA LEU A 653 -10.22 -27.70 30.08
C LEU A 653 -11.47 -26.82 30.22
N SER A 654 -12.65 -27.44 30.34
CA SER A 654 -13.91 -26.71 30.52
C SER A 654 -13.90 -25.86 31.79
N SER A 655 -13.41 -26.41 32.90
CA SER A 655 -13.30 -25.71 34.18
C SER A 655 -12.30 -24.55 34.11
N MET A 656 -11.22 -24.71 33.36
CA MET A 656 -10.23 -23.65 33.11
C MET A 656 -10.80 -22.49 32.29
N VAL A 657 -11.60 -22.79 31.26
CA VAL A 657 -12.30 -21.76 30.47
C VAL A 657 -13.29 -21.01 31.35
N ASP A 658 -14.10 -21.71 32.15
CA ASP A 658 -15.05 -21.07 33.09
C ASP A 658 -14.33 -20.13 34.07
N ALA A 659 -13.17 -20.55 34.60
CA ALA A 659 -12.34 -19.72 35.47
C ALA A 659 -11.75 -18.50 34.75
N ALA A 660 -11.32 -18.65 33.49
CA ALA A 660 -10.79 -17.54 32.69
C ALA A 660 -11.87 -16.50 32.38
N VAL A 661 -13.09 -16.91 32.04
CA VAL A 661 -14.21 -15.99 31.74
C VAL A 661 -14.52 -15.05 32.92
N ALA A 662 -14.35 -15.53 34.15
CA ALA A 662 -14.62 -14.73 35.34
C ALA A 662 -13.61 -13.57 35.53
N ASP A 663 -12.32 -13.78 35.25
CA ASP A 663 -11.23 -12.89 35.67
C ASP A 663 -10.13 -12.69 34.60
N THR A 664 -10.49 -12.60 33.33
CA THR A 664 -9.52 -12.36 32.25
C THR A 664 -10.01 -11.34 31.22
N GLU A 665 -9.13 -10.49 30.72
CA GLU A 665 -9.48 -9.56 29.64
C GLU A 665 -9.37 -10.19 28.25
N LEU A 666 -8.55 -11.24 28.09
CA LEU A 666 -8.38 -11.98 26.84
C LEU A 666 -8.11 -13.46 27.12
N ILE A 667 -8.81 -14.34 26.41
CA ILE A 667 -8.48 -15.76 26.34
C ILE A 667 -7.65 -15.99 25.08
N ILE A 668 -6.47 -16.60 25.24
CA ILE A 668 -5.71 -17.15 24.12
C ILE A 668 -5.91 -18.67 24.12
N ALA A 669 -6.66 -19.19 23.15
CA ALA A 669 -6.84 -20.64 22.99
C ALA A 669 -5.73 -21.22 22.11
N CYS A 670 -4.79 -21.93 22.72
CA CYS A 670 -3.73 -22.65 22.03
C CYS A 670 -4.18 -24.11 21.84
N THR A 671 -4.29 -24.56 20.58
CA THR A 671 -4.85 -25.85 20.12
C THR A 671 -6.35 -25.87 19.80
N THR A 672 -6.76 -26.81 18.93
CA THR A 672 -8.16 -26.99 18.52
C THR A 672 -9.11 -27.38 19.67
N PRO A 673 -8.77 -28.30 20.59
CA PRO A 673 -9.64 -28.58 21.75
C PRO A 673 -9.82 -27.37 22.67
N ALA A 674 -8.77 -26.57 22.87
CA ALA A 674 -8.85 -25.31 23.63
C ALA A 674 -9.80 -24.31 22.97
N LEU A 675 -9.70 -24.15 21.63
CA LEU A 675 -10.63 -23.31 20.88
C LEU A 675 -12.07 -23.83 21.04
N GLN A 676 -12.32 -25.14 20.89
CA GLN A 676 -13.66 -25.71 21.06
C GLN A 676 -14.24 -25.46 22.46
N GLY A 677 -13.42 -25.61 23.51
CA GLY A 677 -13.84 -25.28 24.87
C GLY A 677 -14.17 -23.80 25.04
N ALA A 678 -13.30 -22.92 24.53
CA ALA A 678 -13.48 -21.48 24.59
C ALA A 678 -14.69 -20.99 23.77
N LEU A 679 -15.01 -21.60 22.63
CA LEU A 679 -16.20 -21.24 21.85
C LEU A 679 -17.51 -21.59 22.57
N ARG A 680 -17.52 -22.72 23.31
CA ARG A 680 -18.70 -23.19 24.04
C ARG A 680 -18.98 -22.36 25.28
N ARG A 681 -17.94 -22.03 26.05
CA ARG A 681 -18.05 -21.46 27.40
C ARG A 681 -17.49 -20.04 27.53
N GLY A 682 -16.63 -19.61 26.62
CA GLY A 682 -15.93 -18.31 26.62
C GLY A 682 -16.74 -17.11 26.16
N LYS A 683 -18.05 -17.26 25.94
CA LYS A 683 -18.91 -16.18 25.43
C LYS A 683 -18.89 -14.99 26.39
N GLY A 684 -18.60 -13.80 25.87
CA GLY A 684 -18.53 -12.56 26.65
C GLY A 684 -17.11 -12.08 26.95
N ARG A 685 -16.07 -12.85 26.61
CA ARG A 685 -14.68 -12.37 26.57
C ARG A 685 -14.13 -12.45 25.14
N PRO A 686 -13.24 -11.52 24.75
CA PRO A 686 -12.48 -11.67 23.51
C PRO A 686 -11.66 -12.97 23.53
N LEU A 687 -11.63 -13.65 22.39
CA LEU A 687 -10.94 -14.91 22.17
C LEU A 687 -10.00 -14.78 20.98
N VAL A 688 -8.73 -15.11 21.19
CA VAL A 688 -7.74 -15.23 20.11
C VAL A 688 -7.24 -16.66 20.08
N PHE A 689 -7.29 -17.34 18.93
CA PHE A 689 -6.76 -18.70 18.82
C PHE A 689 -5.41 -18.75 18.11
N THR A 690 -4.64 -19.78 18.48
CA THR A 690 -3.36 -20.12 17.87
C THR A 690 -3.19 -21.65 17.84
N LEU A 691 -2.32 -22.16 16.97
CA LEU A 691 -2.05 -23.58 16.79
C LEU A 691 -3.32 -24.41 16.50
N VAL A 692 -4.23 -23.86 15.70
CA VAL A 692 -5.49 -24.51 15.29
C VAL A 692 -5.36 -25.06 13.89
N ALA A 693 -5.82 -26.30 13.64
CA ALA A 693 -5.75 -26.91 12.31
C ALA A 693 -6.70 -26.26 11.30
N ASN A 694 -7.96 -26.08 11.71
CA ASN A 694 -8.99 -25.41 10.93
C ASN A 694 -10.02 -24.79 11.90
N PRO A 695 -10.16 -23.47 11.94
CA PRO A 695 -11.06 -22.80 12.89
C PRO A 695 -12.55 -23.00 12.55
N ILE A 696 -12.88 -23.21 11.27
CA ILE A 696 -14.26 -23.45 10.81
C ILE A 696 -14.74 -24.82 11.29
N VAL A 697 -13.91 -25.85 11.12
CA VAL A 697 -14.19 -27.21 11.64
C VAL A 697 -14.25 -27.22 13.18
N ALA A 698 -13.46 -26.37 13.84
CA ALA A 698 -13.53 -26.18 15.28
C ALA A 698 -14.83 -25.47 15.76
N GLY A 699 -15.58 -24.85 14.84
CA GLY A 699 -16.85 -24.17 15.11
C GLY A 699 -16.73 -22.66 15.35
N ALA A 700 -15.61 -22.03 14.96
CA ALA A 700 -15.39 -20.60 15.17
C ALA A 700 -16.14 -19.70 14.18
N GLY A 701 -16.63 -20.25 13.07
CA GLY A 701 -17.26 -19.47 11.99
C GLY A 701 -17.64 -20.31 10.78
N ARG A 702 -17.91 -19.64 9.65
CA ARG A 702 -18.18 -20.21 8.32
C ARG A 702 -17.06 -19.93 7.32
N SER A 703 -16.35 -18.82 7.46
CA SER A 703 -15.15 -18.47 6.69
C SER A 703 -14.18 -17.63 7.53
N ASP A 704 -13.05 -17.24 6.94
CA ASP A 704 -12.07 -16.38 7.62
C ASP A 704 -12.62 -14.98 7.94
N THR A 705 -13.70 -14.53 7.27
CA THR A 705 -14.34 -13.22 7.47
C THR A 705 -15.77 -13.29 7.99
N ASP A 706 -16.44 -14.45 7.85
CA ASP A 706 -17.75 -14.74 8.44
C ASP A 706 -17.56 -15.68 9.63
N HIS A 707 -17.33 -15.12 10.81
CA HIS A 707 -17.07 -15.86 12.04
C HIS A 707 -17.79 -15.28 13.26
N LEU A 708 -17.74 -16.00 14.38
CA LEU A 708 -18.39 -15.55 15.61
C LEU A 708 -17.78 -14.21 16.07
N PRO A 709 -18.58 -13.31 16.64
CA PRO A 709 -18.19 -11.90 16.84
C PRO A 709 -17.15 -11.67 17.95
N PHE A 710 -16.83 -12.69 18.74
CA PHE A 710 -15.90 -12.57 19.87
C PHE A 710 -14.59 -13.34 19.64
N VAL A 711 -14.40 -13.95 18.47
CA VAL A 711 -13.23 -14.77 18.15
C VAL A 711 -12.48 -14.24 16.94
N THR A 712 -11.16 -14.22 17.03
CA THR A 712 -10.22 -14.07 15.90
C THR A 712 -9.03 -15.00 16.14
N GLY A 713 -8.06 -15.07 15.23
CA GLY A 713 -6.85 -15.87 15.44
C GLY A 713 -6.17 -16.32 14.17
N SER A 714 -5.05 -17.04 14.33
CA SER A 714 -4.29 -17.60 13.23
C SER A 714 -4.26 -19.13 13.28
N TYR A 715 -4.35 -19.77 12.11
CA TYR A 715 -4.43 -21.23 11.99
C TYR A 715 -3.36 -21.81 11.06
N VAL A 716 -3.11 -23.11 11.20
CA VAL A 716 -2.05 -23.85 10.54
C VAL A 716 -2.62 -24.99 9.68
N SER A 717 -2.66 -24.80 8.37
CA SER A 717 -3.00 -25.88 7.43
C SER A 717 -1.75 -26.67 7.03
N ALA A 718 -1.73 -27.98 7.22
CA ALA A 718 -0.57 -28.81 6.88
C ALA A 718 -0.38 -28.95 5.33
N PRO A 719 0.86 -28.85 4.82
CA PRO A 719 1.17 -28.90 3.39
C PRO A 719 1.26 -30.35 2.85
N PHE A 720 0.20 -31.15 3.02
CA PHE A 720 0.24 -32.58 2.70
C PHE A 720 0.62 -32.88 1.24
N GLU A 721 0.04 -32.17 0.28
CA GLU A 721 0.30 -32.43 -1.15
C GLU A 721 1.77 -32.17 -1.53
N GLU A 722 2.36 -31.08 -1.02
CA GLU A 722 3.77 -30.76 -1.27
C GLU A 722 4.70 -31.78 -0.60
N GLY A 723 4.42 -32.14 0.66
CA GLY A 723 5.17 -33.16 1.38
C GLY A 723 5.14 -34.52 0.68
N LEU A 724 3.96 -34.97 0.23
CA LEU A 724 3.81 -36.24 -0.47
C LEU A 724 4.45 -36.25 -1.86
N ARG A 725 4.52 -35.11 -2.57
CA ARG A 725 5.30 -35.00 -3.82
C ARG A 725 6.78 -35.22 -3.56
N ASN A 726 7.32 -34.61 -2.52
CA ASN A 726 8.73 -34.79 -2.15
C ASN A 726 9.01 -36.20 -1.63
N LEU A 727 8.05 -36.81 -0.94
CA LEU A 727 8.11 -38.23 -0.60
C LEU A 727 8.25 -39.10 -1.85
N LYS A 728 7.40 -38.90 -2.89
CA LYS A 728 7.49 -39.63 -4.16
C LYS A 728 8.81 -39.40 -4.89
N THR A 729 9.42 -38.23 -4.75
CA THR A 729 10.74 -37.97 -5.30
C THR A 729 11.84 -38.77 -4.61
N CYS A 730 11.76 -38.94 -3.28
CA CYS A 730 12.69 -39.78 -2.51
C CYS A 730 12.41 -41.29 -2.66
N LEU A 731 11.14 -41.66 -2.74
CA LEU A 731 10.62 -43.02 -2.76
C LEU A 731 9.59 -43.18 -3.89
N PRO A 732 10.02 -43.20 -5.16
CA PRO A 732 9.12 -43.28 -6.31
C PRO A 732 8.28 -44.57 -6.33
N GLY A 733 8.80 -45.63 -5.70
CA GLY A 733 8.12 -46.92 -5.56
C GLY A 733 7.05 -46.98 -4.46
N ALA A 734 6.96 -45.98 -3.57
CA ALA A 734 5.97 -45.99 -2.49
C ALA A 734 4.55 -45.96 -3.05
N LYS A 735 3.66 -46.84 -2.58
CA LYS A 735 2.25 -46.94 -2.97
C LYS A 735 1.32 -46.80 -1.78
N ARG A 736 1.70 -47.28 -0.60
CA ARG A 736 0.88 -47.31 0.61
C ARG A 736 1.56 -46.52 1.72
N ILE A 737 0.90 -45.50 2.24
CA ILE A 737 1.39 -44.71 3.38
C ILE A 737 0.50 -44.96 4.60
N GLY A 738 1.07 -44.87 5.81
CA GLY A 738 0.33 -45.07 7.06
C GLY A 738 0.30 -43.82 7.93
N THR A 739 -0.82 -43.56 8.63
CA THR A 739 -0.87 -42.56 9.70
C THR A 739 -1.72 -43.02 10.90
N LEU A 740 -1.32 -42.66 12.11
CA LEU A 740 -2.22 -42.72 13.27
C LEU A 740 -3.03 -41.43 13.34
N TYR A 741 -4.29 -41.56 13.77
CA TYR A 741 -5.16 -40.41 14.03
C TYR A 741 -5.98 -40.66 15.29
N VAL A 742 -6.57 -39.59 15.84
CA VAL A 742 -7.37 -39.60 17.06
C VAL A 742 -8.82 -39.33 16.69
N PRO A 743 -9.71 -40.34 16.71
CA PRO A 743 -11.11 -40.17 16.31
C PRO A 743 -11.86 -39.13 17.15
N GLY A 744 -11.45 -38.93 18.40
CA GLY A 744 -12.03 -37.93 19.31
C GLY A 744 -11.58 -36.49 19.07
N GLU A 745 -10.59 -36.25 18.22
CA GLU A 745 -10.05 -34.91 17.94
C GLU A 745 -10.41 -34.44 16.53
N VAL A 746 -11.18 -33.36 16.43
CA VAL A 746 -11.65 -32.86 15.13
C VAL A 746 -10.50 -32.40 14.22
N ASN A 747 -9.41 -31.88 14.77
CA ASN A 747 -8.21 -31.53 14.03
C ASN A 747 -7.50 -32.77 13.46
N SER A 748 -7.46 -33.86 14.21
CA SER A 748 -6.83 -35.10 13.77
C SER A 748 -7.62 -35.74 12.63
N VAL A 749 -8.95 -35.82 12.76
CA VAL A 749 -9.84 -36.28 11.68
C VAL A 749 -9.70 -35.40 10.44
N PHE A 750 -9.72 -34.07 10.59
CA PHE A 750 -9.53 -33.13 9.48
C PHE A 750 -8.20 -33.34 8.76
N TYR A 751 -7.10 -33.46 9.50
CA TYR A 751 -5.79 -33.70 8.88
C TYR A 751 -5.67 -35.07 8.23
N LYS A 752 -6.27 -36.11 8.81
CA LYS A 752 -6.37 -37.44 8.20
C LYS A 752 -7.08 -37.37 6.84
N GLU A 753 -8.21 -36.66 6.76
CA GLU A 753 -8.96 -36.49 5.51
C GLU A 753 -8.19 -35.67 4.47
N GLN A 754 -7.48 -34.63 4.90
CA GLN A 754 -6.64 -33.82 4.00
C GLN A 754 -5.43 -34.59 3.48
N LEU A 755 -4.83 -35.46 4.31
CA LEU A 755 -3.77 -36.37 3.89
C LEU A 755 -4.30 -37.37 2.86
N GLU A 756 -5.47 -37.97 3.09
CA GLU A 756 -6.13 -38.88 2.14
C GLU A 756 -6.43 -38.19 0.80
N ALA A 757 -6.95 -36.96 0.83
CA ALA A 757 -7.24 -36.19 -0.37
C ALA A 757 -5.95 -35.89 -1.16
N ALA A 758 -4.87 -35.51 -0.48
CA ALA A 758 -3.56 -35.26 -1.11
C ALA A 758 -2.94 -36.55 -1.67
N ALA A 759 -3.01 -37.66 -0.94
CA ALA A 759 -2.51 -38.96 -1.35
C ALA A 759 -3.24 -39.48 -2.59
N LYS A 760 -4.57 -39.35 -2.64
CA LYS A 760 -5.39 -39.74 -3.79
C LYS A 760 -4.95 -39.06 -5.08
N LYS A 761 -4.61 -37.77 -5.04
CA LYS A 761 -4.11 -37.02 -6.22
C LYS A 761 -2.76 -37.56 -6.74
N LEU A 762 -1.99 -38.22 -5.89
CA LEU A 762 -0.65 -38.75 -6.18
C LEU A 762 -0.64 -40.27 -6.38
N GLY A 763 -1.81 -40.91 -6.42
CA GLY A 763 -1.93 -42.36 -6.56
C GLY A 763 -1.33 -43.14 -5.38
N LEU A 764 -1.47 -42.59 -4.16
CA LEU A 764 -1.08 -43.25 -2.91
C LEU A 764 -2.33 -43.73 -2.17
N GLU A 765 -2.25 -44.93 -1.61
CA GLU A 765 -3.23 -45.47 -0.66
C GLU A 765 -2.85 -45.07 0.76
N VAL A 766 -3.83 -44.72 1.59
CA VAL A 766 -3.60 -44.31 2.98
C VAL A 766 -4.21 -45.33 3.94
N GLU A 767 -3.37 -45.99 4.72
CA GLU A 767 -3.78 -46.81 5.85
C GLU A 767 -3.88 -45.94 7.10
N THR A 768 -5.03 -46.01 7.76
CA THR A 768 -5.26 -45.23 8.98
C THR A 768 -5.60 -46.14 10.15
N LEU A 769 -5.12 -45.77 11.34
CA LEU A 769 -5.48 -46.45 12.57
C LEU A 769 -5.81 -45.41 13.65
N GLY A 770 -6.99 -45.57 14.24
CA GLY A 770 -7.46 -44.73 15.33
C GLY A 770 -6.82 -45.13 16.65
N VAL A 771 -6.34 -44.16 17.42
CA VAL A 771 -5.85 -44.32 18.80
C VAL A 771 -6.53 -43.29 19.71
N SER A 772 -6.85 -43.66 20.95
CA SER A 772 -7.62 -42.79 21.85
C SER A 772 -6.89 -42.43 23.15
N SER A 773 -5.74 -43.05 23.42
CA SER A 773 -4.93 -42.78 24.61
C SER A 773 -3.43 -42.90 24.32
N SER A 774 -2.59 -42.26 25.13
CA SER A 774 -1.13 -42.27 24.92
C SER A 774 -0.55 -43.68 25.11
N GLY A 775 -1.18 -44.50 25.96
CA GLY A 775 -0.85 -45.91 26.15
C GLY A 775 -1.14 -46.78 24.93
N GLU A 776 -2.10 -46.41 24.08
CA GLU A 776 -2.42 -47.13 22.84
C GLU A 776 -1.49 -46.77 21.67
N VAL A 777 -0.82 -45.61 21.71
CA VAL A 777 -0.01 -45.13 20.59
C VAL A 777 1.11 -46.12 20.19
N PRO A 778 1.90 -46.71 21.11
CA PRO A 778 2.93 -47.68 20.75
C PRO A 778 2.38 -48.91 20.02
N ASP A 779 1.32 -49.52 20.57
CA ASP A 779 0.70 -50.71 19.98
C ASP A 779 -0.01 -50.38 18.67
N GLY A 780 -0.64 -49.21 18.58
CA GLY A 780 -1.24 -48.72 17.35
C GLY A 780 -0.20 -48.50 16.24
N ALA A 781 0.94 -47.89 16.58
CA ALA A 781 2.03 -47.69 15.63
C ALA A 781 2.57 -49.03 15.11
N LEU A 782 2.79 -50.02 16.00
CA LEU A 782 3.22 -51.37 15.62
C LEU A 782 2.18 -52.09 14.75
N ALA A 783 0.89 -52.00 15.12
CA ALA A 783 -0.19 -52.59 14.35
C ALA A 783 -0.28 -52.00 12.94
N LEU A 784 -0.10 -50.68 12.81
CA LEU A 784 -0.08 -50.00 11.53
C LEU A 784 1.13 -50.40 10.68
N CYS A 785 2.32 -50.56 11.29
CA CYS A 785 3.48 -51.13 10.61
C CYS A 785 3.20 -52.55 10.07
N GLY A 786 2.38 -53.34 10.77
CA GLY A 786 1.93 -54.67 10.32
C GLY A 786 0.98 -54.67 9.12
N ARG A 787 0.47 -53.51 8.67
CA ARG A 787 -0.47 -53.39 7.55
C ARG A 787 0.18 -53.22 6.17
N ASN A 788 1.48 -53.50 6.08
CA ASN A 788 2.25 -53.44 4.83
C ASN A 788 2.21 -52.04 4.18
N ILE A 789 2.53 -51.02 4.98
CA ILE A 789 2.78 -49.65 4.51
C ILE A 789 4.24 -49.52 4.08
N ASP A 790 4.50 -48.70 3.07
CA ASP A 790 5.86 -48.40 2.59
C ASP A 790 6.52 -47.30 3.42
N VAL A 791 5.71 -46.34 3.89
CA VAL A 791 6.17 -45.15 4.62
C VAL A 791 5.16 -44.76 5.69
N PHE A 792 5.65 -44.43 6.87
CA PHE A 792 4.85 -43.85 7.93
C PHE A 792 4.78 -42.33 7.73
N CYS A 793 3.62 -41.80 7.37
CA CYS A 793 3.37 -40.37 7.14
C CYS A 793 2.52 -39.79 8.27
N GLN A 794 3.16 -39.48 9.40
CA GLN A 794 2.43 -39.13 10.63
C GLN A 794 1.89 -37.69 10.56
N ILE A 795 0.57 -37.55 10.62
CA ILE A 795 -0.09 -36.25 10.82
C ILE A 795 0.22 -35.70 12.21
N SER A 796 0.02 -34.41 12.43
CA SER A 796 0.23 -33.79 13.75
C SER A 796 -1.10 -33.50 14.43
N ASP A 797 -1.40 -34.20 15.51
CA ASP A 797 -2.47 -33.88 16.44
C ASP A 797 -1.94 -33.86 17.89
N ASN A 798 -2.80 -33.61 18.87
CA ASN A 798 -2.35 -33.37 20.24
C ASN A 798 -1.73 -34.66 20.84
N LEU A 799 -2.43 -35.79 20.69
CA LEU A 799 -2.00 -37.07 21.27
C LEU A 799 -0.79 -37.69 20.55
N THR A 800 -0.85 -37.79 19.22
CA THR A 800 0.21 -38.40 18.40
C THR A 800 1.45 -37.53 18.34
N GLY A 801 1.29 -36.20 18.42
CA GLY A 801 2.39 -35.26 18.56
C GLY A 801 3.14 -35.44 19.88
N ALA A 802 2.44 -35.53 21.01
CA ALA A 802 3.04 -35.80 22.31
C ALA A 802 3.70 -37.19 22.39
N SER A 803 3.18 -38.16 21.64
CA SER A 803 3.65 -39.55 21.65
C SER A 803 4.58 -39.89 20.46
N PHE A 804 5.09 -38.88 19.76
CA PHE A 804 5.81 -39.07 18.49
C PHE A 804 7.05 -39.96 18.62
N ALA A 805 7.77 -39.89 19.75
CA ALA A 805 8.94 -40.74 20.01
C ALA A 805 8.59 -42.24 19.99
N SER A 806 7.42 -42.62 20.50
CA SER A 806 6.95 -44.01 20.48
C SER A 806 6.61 -44.47 19.06
N ILE A 807 6.08 -43.57 18.23
CA ILE A 807 5.81 -43.83 16.81
C ILE A 807 7.12 -44.04 16.05
N VAL A 808 8.12 -43.18 16.28
CA VAL A 808 9.47 -43.34 15.73
C VAL A 808 10.09 -44.67 16.14
N GLN A 809 9.96 -45.06 17.41
CA GLN A 809 10.51 -46.33 17.90
C GLN A 809 9.83 -47.55 17.25
N ALA A 810 8.50 -47.51 17.09
CA ALA A 810 7.76 -48.57 16.39
C ALA A 810 8.17 -48.66 14.91
N ALA A 811 8.20 -47.53 14.19
CA ALA A 811 8.62 -47.46 12.80
C ALA A 811 10.05 -47.98 12.61
N LYS A 812 10.97 -47.60 13.50
CA LYS A 812 12.36 -48.09 13.53
C LYS A 812 12.44 -49.59 13.77
N ASN A 813 11.70 -50.12 14.74
CA ASN A 813 11.67 -51.56 15.04
C ASN A 813 11.13 -52.38 13.85
N SER A 814 10.16 -51.83 13.13
CA SER A 814 9.58 -52.44 11.93
C SER A 814 10.34 -52.14 10.64
N ARG A 815 11.43 -51.36 10.69
CA ARG A 815 12.23 -50.92 9.54
C ARG A 815 11.42 -50.17 8.47
N ILE A 816 10.46 -49.35 8.89
CA ILE A 816 9.63 -48.52 8.01
C ILE A 816 10.10 -47.06 8.14
N PRO A 817 10.43 -46.38 7.04
CA PRO A 817 10.83 -44.97 7.09
C PRO A 817 9.64 -44.08 7.50
N LEU A 818 9.94 -43.02 8.25
CA LEU A 818 8.95 -42.09 8.78
C LEU A 818 9.14 -40.67 8.24
N MET A 819 8.05 -40.06 7.79
CA MET A 819 7.92 -38.65 7.43
C MET A 819 6.95 -37.94 8.38
N GLY A 820 7.31 -36.72 8.79
CA GLY A 820 6.51 -35.88 9.68
C GLY A 820 5.86 -34.66 8.99
N PHE A 821 4.84 -34.10 9.63
CA PHE A 821 4.15 -32.87 9.22
C PHE A 821 4.16 -31.75 10.29
N ALA A 822 4.98 -31.89 11.34
CA ALA A 822 5.21 -30.86 12.35
C ALA A 822 6.70 -30.49 12.50
N PRO A 823 7.01 -29.28 13.01
CA PRO A 823 8.37 -28.88 13.33
C PRO A 823 9.02 -29.85 14.33
N GLY A 824 10.35 -30.03 14.25
CA GLY A 824 11.10 -30.88 15.19
C GLY A 824 11.02 -32.39 14.93
N GLN A 825 10.10 -32.85 14.08
CA GLN A 825 9.90 -34.29 13.84
C GLN A 825 11.06 -34.93 13.08
N ALA A 826 11.75 -34.19 12.19
CA ALA A 826 12.95 -34.67 11.52
C ALA A 826 14.11 -34.89 12.51
N GLN A 827 14.30 -33.98 13.46
CA GLN A 827 15.26 -34.11 14.56
C GLN A 827 14.91 -35.30 15.47
N SER A 828 13.62 -35.59 15.60
CA SER A 828 13.10 -36.66 16.46
C SER A 828 13.10 -38.06 15.81
N GLY A 829 13.57 -38.19 14.56
CA GLY A 829 13.75 -39.50 13.90
C GLY A 829 12.96 -39.72 12.62
N ALA A 830 12.24 -38.72 12.10
CA ALA A 830 11.76 -38.74 10.73
C ALA A 830 12.91 -38.46 9.75
N PHE A 831 12.91 -39.10 8.57
CA PHE A 831 13.92 -38.78 7.55
C PHE A 831 13.64 -37.44 6.84
N MET A 832 12.39 -36.98 6.89
CA MET A 832 11.99 -35.66 6.44
C MET A 832 10.76 -35.14 7.19
N ALA A 833 10.63 -33.83 7.31
CA ALA A 833 9.44 -33.17 7.85
C ALA A 833 9.02 -31.98 6.99
N PHE A 834 7.72 -31.88 6.70
CA PHE A 834 7.10 -30.78 5.94
C PHE A 834 6.02 -30.13 6.79
N SER A 835 6.29 -28.97 7.35
CA SER A 835 5.40 -28.36 8.34
C SER A 835 5.14 -26.89 8.07
N ARG A 836 4.08 -26.33 8.69
CA ARG A 836 3.96 -24.88 8.87
C ARG A 836 4.76 -24.47 10.10
N ASP A 837 5.30 -23.26 10.08
CA ASP A 837 6.06 -22.74 11.21
C ASP A 837 5.12 -22.33 12.37
N PHE A 838 5.14 -23.11 13.45
CA PHE A 838 4.30 -22.88 14.63
C PHE A 838 4.75 -21.67 15.47
N TYR A 839 6.03 -21.29 15.40
CA TYR A 839 6.49 -20.04 15.99
C TYR A 839 5.92 -18.83 15.24
N ASP A 840 5.98 -18.85 13.91
CA ASP A 840 5.42 -17.76 13.09
C ASP A 840 3.89 -17.66 13.26
N ASN A 841 3.19 -18.79 13.46
CA ASN A 841 1.77 -18.80 13.85
C ASN A 841 1.53 -18.15 15.22
N GLY A 842 2.40 -18.43 16.18
CA GLY A 842 2.41 -17.75 17.47
C GLY A 842 2.57 -16.24 17.33
N VAL A 843 3.53 -15.79 16.51
CA VAL A 843 3.77 -14.36 16.25
C VAL A 843 2.53 -13.68 15.66
N ALA A 844 1.94 -14.26 14.61
CA ALA A 844 0.73 -13.73 13.98
C ALA A 844 -0.43 -13.64 15.00
N SER A 845 -0.64 -14.71 15.78
CA SER A 845 -1.69 -14.74 16.81
C SER A 845 -1.43 -13.71 17.92
N GLY A 846 -0.17 -13.48 18.30
CA GLY A 846 0.22 -12.46 19.26
C GLY A 846 -0.07 -11.04 18.77
N GLN A 847 0.14 -10.76 17.48
CA GLN A 847 -0.23 -9.49 16.86
C GLN A 847 -1.75 -9.27 16.87
N LEU A 848 -2.54 -10.31 16.56
CA LEU A 848 -4.00 -10.24 16.66
C LEU A 848 -4.46 -10.02 18.11
N ALA A 849 -3.81 -10.66 19.09
CA ALA A 849 -4.06 -10.44 20.51
C ALA A 849 -3.77 -9.00 20.95
N LEU A 850 -2.67 -8.40 20.49
CA LEU A 850 -2.35 -7.00 20.75
C LEU A 850 -3.41 -6.04 20.17
N ARG A 851 -3.93 -6.33 18.97
CA ARG A 851 -5.02 -5.56 18.34
C ARG A 851 -6.28 -5.59 19.20
N VAL A 852 -6.68 -6.79 19.63
CA VAL A 852 -7.85 -6.99 20.50
C VAL A 852 -7.68 -6.29 21.85
N LEU A 853 -6.53 -6.43 22.50
CA LEU A 853 -6.24 -5.76 23.78
C LEU A 853 -6.20 -4.23 23.64
N SER A 854 -5.89 -3.72 22.45
CA SER A 854 -5.91 -2.29 22.13
C SER A 854 -7.29 -1.75 21.75
N GLY A 855 -8.33 -2.59 21.82
CA GLY A 855 -9.72 -2.19 21.65
C GLY A 855 -10.31 -2.48 20.27
N GLU A 856 -9.57 -3.14 19.38
CA GLU A 856 -10.15 -3.62 18.13
C GLU A 856 -11.12 -4.77 18.39
N ASN A 857 -12.29 -4.72 17.75
CA ASN A 857 -13.33 -5.72 17.95
C ASN A 857 -12.95 -7.02 17.22
N PRO A 858 -12.87 -8.19 17.90
CA PRO A 858 -12.58 -9.47 17.24
C PRO A 858 -13.47 -9.77 16.04
N ALA A 859 -14.74 -9.34 16.04
CA ALA A 859 -15.67 -9.50 14.91
C ALA A 859 -15.20 -8.88 13.58
N GLN A 860 -14.26 -7.94 13.64
CA GLN A 860 -13.74 -7.18 12.49
C GLN A 860 -12.34 -7.65 12.07
N ILE A 861 -11.79 -8.66 12.76
CA ILE A 861 -10.44 -9.17 12.54
C ILE A 861 -10.56 -10.55 11.90
N PRO A 862 -10.31 -10.69 10.58
CA PRO A 862 -10.37 -11.97 9.91
C PRO A 862 -9.40 -13.01 10.49
N PHE A 863 -9.68 -14.28 10.29
CA PHE A 863 -8.74 -15.36 10.60
C PHE A 863 -7.55 -15.34 9.63
N GLU A 864 -6.35 -15.61 10.14
CA GLU A 864 -5.12 -15.54 9.34
C GLU A 864 -4.46 -16.92 9.15
N PRO A 865 -4.37 -17.46 7.92
CA PRO A 865 -3.62 -18.70 7.67
C PRO A 865 -2.11 -18.46 7.65
N VAL A 866 -1.35 -19.32 8.34
CA VAL A 866 0.11 -19.38 8.14
C VAL A 866 0.44 -20.18 6.89
N ARG A 867 1.10 -19.50 5.94
CA ARG A 867 1.44 -20.08 4.62
C ARG A 867 2.90 -20.52 4.50
N LYS A 868 3.78 -20.02 5.35
CA LYS A 868 5.21 -20.35 5.29
C LYS A 868 5.42 -21.83 5.61
N THR A 869 6.01 -22.55 4.68
CA THR A 869 6.46 -23.94 4.85
C THR A 869 7.85 -23.96 5.48
N ARG A 870 8.10 -24.94 6.34
CA ARG A 870 9.45 -25.39 6.67
C ARG A 870 9.66 -26.82 6.21
N PHE A 871 10.71 -27.02 5.43
CA PHE A 871 11.18 -28.32 4.97
C PHE A 871 12.51 -28.68 5.66
N THR A 872 12.47 -29.71 6.50
CA THR A 872 13.66 -30.25 7.16
C THR A 872 13.97 -31.65 6.64
N LEU A 873 15.24 -31.91 6.33
CA LEU A 873 15.76 -33.22 5.95
C LEU A 873 16.68 -33.78 7.03
N ASN A 874 16.62 -35.10 7.23
CA ASN A 874 17.55 -35.83 8.08
C ASN A 874 18.31 -36.88 7.26
N LEU A 875 19.51 -36.51 6.79
CA LEU A 875 20.32 -37.36 5.92
C LEU A 875 20.81 -38.63 6.64
N PRO A 876 21.26 -38.59 7.91
CA PRO A 876 21.58 -39.81 8.67
C PRO A 876 20.43 -40.81 8.72
N VAL A 877 19.20 -40.35 9.00
CA VAL A 877 18.03 -41.22 9.04
C VAL A 877 17.68 -41.73 7.64
N ALA A 878 17.71 -40.88 6.61
CA ALA A 878 17.47 -41.31 5.23
C ALA A 878 18.45 -42.44 4.81
N ALA A 879 19.74 -42.29 5.15
CA ALA A 879 20.76 -43.29 4.86
C ALA A 879 20.51 -44.63 5.58
N GLN A 880 19.99 -44.62 6.81
CA GLN A 880 19.63 -45.85 7.55
C GLN A 880 18.58 -46.70 6.83
N TYR A 881 17.70 -46.05 6.06
CA TYR A 881 16.66 -46.73 5.28
C TYR A 881 17.03 -46.89 3.79
N GLY A 882 18.27 -46.57 3.40
CA GLY A 882 18.71 -46.64 1.99
C GLY A 882 17.99 -45.65 1.07
N ILE A 883 17.45 -44.56 1.62
CA ILE A 883 16.73 -43.54 0.86
C ILE A 883 17.74 -42.56 0.28
N SER A 884 17.84 -42.54 -1.06
CA SER A 884 18.63 -41.54 -1.76
C SER A 884 17.83 -40.24 -1.86
N ILE A 885 18.30 -39.19 -1.22
CA ILE A 885 17.67 -37.86 -1.29
C ILE A 885 18.29 -37.09 -2.46
N PRO A 886 17.50 -36.72 -3.49
CA PRO A 886 18.01 -35.95 -4.62
C PRO A 886 18.63 -34.62 -4.18
N GLU A 887 19.71 -34.22 -4.84
CA GLU A 887 20.42 -32.97 -4.52
C GLU A 887 19.50 -31.74 -4.65
N SER A 888 18.52 -31.79 -5.56
CA SER A 888 17.49 -30.76 -5.69
C SER A 888 16.67 -30.59 -4.41
N LEU A 889 16.33 -31.68 -3.71
CA LEU A 889 15.61 -31.62 -2.45
C LEU A 889 16.50 -31.13 -1.31
N VAL A 890 17.76 -31.58 -1.26
CA VAL A 890 18.76 -31.08 -0.30
C VAL A 890 18.93 -29.57 -0.42
N LYS A 891 18.97 -29.04 -1.65
CA LYS A 891 19.08 -27.59 -1.92
C LYS A 891 17.80 -26.82 -1.58
N SER A 892 16.64 -27.47 -1.61
CA SER A 892 15.35 -26.83 -1.31
C SER A 892 14.96 -26.88 0.16
N ALA A 893 15.65 -27.69 0.97
CA ALA A 893 15.36 -27.80 2.40
C ALA A 893 15.85 -26.56 3.15
N ASP A 894 15.01 -26.06 4.05
CA ASP A 894 15.35 -24.96 4.96
C ASP A 894 16.37 -25.40 6.01
N GLU A 895 16.37 -26.70 6.35
CA GLU A 895 17.28 -27.29 7.31
C GLU A 895 17.68 -28.71 6.86
N VAL A 896 18.98 -29.01 6.96
CA VAL A 896 19.53 -30.32 6.64
C VAL A 896 20.35 -30.82 7.83
N ILE A 897 19.85 -31.85 8.50
CA ILE A 897 20.55 -32.56 9.56
C ILE A 897 21.53 -33.53 8.90
N ARG A 898 22.80 -33.44 9.30
CA ARG A 898 23.92 -34.19 8.73
C ARG A 898 24.57 -35.11 9.72
#